data_AF-A0A1E5NY05-F1
#
_entry.id   AF-A0A1E5NY05-F1
#
_cell.length_a   1.000
_cell.length_b   1.000
_cell.length_c   1.000
_cell.angle_alpha   90.00
_cell.angle_beta   90.00
_cell.angle_gamma   90.00
#
_symmetry.space_group_name_H-M   'P 1'
#
loop_
_entity.id
_entity.type
_entity.pdbx_description
1 polymer ?
#
loop_
_entity_poly.entity_id
_entity_poly.type
_entity_poly.pdbx_seq_one_letter_code
_entity_poly.pdbx_strand_id
1 'polypeptide(L)'
;MPRQFLPALRGLLLPRPAAAAVETKTLAGASNPYVSMTYAGVTNVWGTEGRASGWDMDRVITEGYERSIWTFKSVEAISKHAGALPIQIGRGGDERRFAETMTDHPLLRVLNHRANPLETADVFKKRLSAQLLLSKKGAFVEKTRSRAGTITRLDLLPPSRVEPIPDPHGDYLSHFQFTTNDGRVRELDPERVIWLRDPHPTDPFSGVTPLEAAGLSVDLDVKARIYNISFIDNDGRPGGLVGIDVDGVDAREMERIQRRLAPGAHHAGELTIVGTGPGGITYVDTSARPREMAYETLSATSKGEILAAFGVPESIVGNASERTYANADREEWTFWDHTELPHLNLIASAFDDDLDDGWTTRFDTSRVQALEFPRRQARAEAREEFNAGLITIDEYREIAQLDPFDVPHSRALWISPQKAPVPANPQDAAALGVGADTGPGMPAISPGGGAPLPEGPEGLDAGSAAAAVAAARADTPGDAAAAVAAARALAPGAPAGEAPGTAAAAVAQARSASTLAVPGQAAADVDRARQSYTGTAPGAAAADVAAAREGIERKALPDEDGYEATDDDFDGVSNAVAAALTALLARQQGVIVARLRAPKIRKHTRYWEPDGPGDQRRNDQPVDGDRVVSAARWAEETAQTLMPILQQAAASTATAVGQTLTGAGTVPPAAVGAAALSATQAGEAITAFLAELAEALRDAQHTATTLEELVETVSGFYSLATPELVARLAEACAVATINGAAEAAAESAGPAVVRTWITRGDTRVRPAHRALQGVTLPAGTPYTADDFPLRYPGDPFAPIALTVNCRCRLHYSTA
;
A
#
# COMPACT_ATOMS: atom_id res chain seq x y z
N MET A 1 -72.19 10.78 43.32
CA MET A 1 -72.20 11.25 41.91
C MET A 1 -73.33 12.27 41.76
N PRO A 2 -73.13 13.41 41.08
CA PRO A 2 -72.99 13.49 39.60
C PRO A 2 -71.71 14.23 39.14
N ARG A 3 -71.01 13.77 38.08
CA ARG A 3 -71.12 14.13 36.63
C ARG A 3 -70.70 15.59 36.33
N GLN A 4 -69.47 15.79 35.83
CA GLN A 4 -69.08 15.92 34.41
C GLN A 4 -69.56 17.23 33.76
N PHE A 5 -68.65 18.10 33.32
CA PHE A 5 -68.79 18.89 32.08
C PHE A 5 -67.41 19.36 31.56
N LEU A 6 -66.95 18.70 30.49
CA LEU A 6 -66.11 19.15 29.36
C LEU A 6 -64.67 19.70 29.60
N PRO A 7 -63.62 18.86 29.43
CA PRO A 7 -62.23 19.29 29.26
C PRO A 7 -61.87 19.79 27.85
N ALA A 8 -62.79 19.69 26.88
CA ALA A 8 -62.49 19.80 25.44
C ALA A 8 -62.34 21.24 24.90
N LEU A 9 -62.54 22.29 25.70
CA LEU A 9 -62.49 23.68 25.24
C LEU A 9 -61.25 24.47 25.67
N ARG A 10 -60.30 23.86 26.40
CA ARG A 10 -59.05 24.54 26.79
C ARG A 10 -58.04 24.71 25.65
N GLY A 11 -58.23 24.05 24.51
CA GLY A 11 -57.30 24.09 23.37
C GLY A 11 -57.49 25.22 22.37
N LEU A 12 -58.54 26.04 22.48
CA LEU A 12 -58.89 27.05 21.46
C LEU A 12 -58.37 28.48 21.76
N LEU A 13 -57.70 28.71 22.90
CA LEU A 13 -57.21 30.03 23.31
C LEU A 13 -55.70 30.09 23.60
N LEU A 14 -54.93 29.07 23.20
CA LEU A 14 -53.47 29.12 23.27
C LEU A 14 -52.89 29.28 21.85
N PRO A 15 -51.91 30.17 21.65
CA PRO A 15 -51.26 30.34 20.35
C PRO A 15 -50.60 29.02 19.92
N ARG A 16 -50.78 28.67 18.65
CA ARG A 16 -50.24 27.46 18.01
C ARG A 16 -48.73 27.34 18.32
N PRO A 17 -48.23 26.25 18.93
CA PRO A 17 -46.80 26.05 19.06
C PRO A 17 -46.20 25.87 17.66
N ALA A 18 -45.03 26.47 17.45
CA ALA A 18 -44.25 26.28 16.24
C ALA A 18 -44.03 24.78 15.98
N ALA A 19 -43.96 24.40 14.71
CA ALA A 19 -43.73 23.04 14.27
C ALA A 19 -42.61 22.38 15.09
N ALA A 20 -42.87 21.16 15.58
CA ALA A 20 -41.93 20.40 16.40
C ALA A 20 -40.58 20.34 15.68
N ALA A 21 -39.55 20.86 16.36
CA ALA A 21 -38.18 20.70 15.92
C ALA A 21 -37.88 19.19 15.87
N VAL A 22 -37.36 18.75 14.72
CA VAL A 22 -36.73 17.44 14.59
C VAL A 22 -35.71 17.32 15.73
N GLU A 23 -35.84 16.27 16.56
CA GLU A 23 -34.87 15.98 17.60
C GLU A 23 -33.50 15.75 16.96
N THR A 24 -32.68 16.79 16.97
CA THR A 24 -31.24 16.68 16.79
C THR A 24 -30.68 16.55 18.20
N LYS A 25 -30.08 15.39 18.50
CA LYS A 25 -29.29 15.20 19.72
C LYS A 25 -28.10 16.16 19.66
N THR A 26 -28.30 17.34 20.22
CA THR A 26 -27.25 18.33 20.47
C THR A 26 -26.76 18.12 21.90
N LEU A 27 -25.48 17.82 22.04
CA LEU A 27 -24.77 17.84 23.33
C LEU A 27 -24.80 19.28 23.86
N ALA A 28 -25.76 19.56 24.74
CA ALA A 28 -25.87 20.84 25.43
C ALA A 28 -24.74 20.96 26.46
N GLY A 29 -23.66 21.64 26.07
CA GLY A 29 -22.49 21.90 26.93
C GLY A 29 -21.34 22.62 26.22
N ALA A 30 -21.23 22.52 24.89
CA ALA A 30 -20.28 23.31 24.10
C ALA A 30 -21.03 24.40 23.33
N SER A 31 -20.90 25.65 23.78
CA SER A 31 -21.46 26.83 23.12
C SER A 31 -20.67 27.23 21.86
N ASN A 32 -20.61 26.32 20.88
CA ASN A 32 -20.34 26.65 19.49
C ASN A 32 -20.91 25.53 18.63
N PRO A 33 -21.88 25.77 17.72
CA PRO A 33 -22.31 24.74 16.79
C PRO A 33 -21.09 24.37 15.92
N TYR A 34 -20.48 23.21 16.23
CA TYR A 34 -19.40 22.63 15.43
C TYR A 34 -19.99 22.27 14.07
N VAL A 35 -19.94 23.20 13.13
CA VAL A 35 -19.99 22.89 11.71
C VAL A 35 -18.60 22.33 11.39
N SER A 36 -18.48 21.27 10.59
CA SER A 36 -17.20 20.60 10.28
C SER A 36 -16.59 21.11 8.97
N MET A 37 -15.29 20.90 8.73
CA MET A 37 -14.62 21.21 7.45
C MET A 37 -15.40 20.65 6.25
N THR A 38 -16.10 19.54 6.47
CA THR A 38 -17.08 18.95 5.55
C THR A 38 -18.12 19.95 5.02
N TYR A 39 -18.61 20.90 5.83
CA TYR A 39 -19.63 21.86 5.40
C TYR A 39 -19.09 22.99 4.50
N ALA A 40 -17.77 23.22 4.49
CA ALA A 40 -17.14 24.17 3.57
C ALA A 40 -17.07 23.60 2.13
N GLY A 41 -17.21 22.28 1.96
CA GLY A 41 -17.23 21.61 0.65
C GLY A 41 -18.60 21.12 0.16
N VAL A 42 -19.58 20.96 1.04
CA VAL A 42 -20.81 20.20 0.74
C VAL A 42 -22.01 21.06 0.31
N THR A 43 -21.89 22.38 0.28
CA THR A 43 -23.00 23.25 -0.19
C THR A 43 -23.15 23.34 -1.71
N ASN A 44 -22.27 22.69 -2.50
CA ASN A 44 -22.32 22.82 -3.95
C ASN A 44 -22.78 21.53 -4.64
N VAL A 45 -23.96 21.62 -5.25
CA VAL A 45 -24.52 20.63 -6.17
C VAL A 45 -23.54 20.44 -7.32
N TRP A 46 -23.32 19.20 -7.74
CA TRP A 46 -22.53 18.88 -8.94
C TRP A 46 -23.02 19.71 -10.14
N GLY A 47 -22.14 20.59 -10.65
CA GLY A 47 -22.38 21.37 -11.86
C GLY A 47 -22.71 22.86 -11.67
N THR A 48 -22.62 23.41 -10.46
CA THR A 48 -22.77 24.86 -10.26
C THR A 48 -21.45 25.61 -10.36
N GLU A 49 -21.44 26.73 -11.09
CA GLU A 49 -20.37 27.74 -11.05
C GLU A 49 -20.19 28.25 -9.61
N GLY A 50 -18.94 28.49 -9.18
CA GLY A 50 -18.63 29.03 -7.86
C GLY A 50 -18.29 28.01 -6.77
N ARG A 51 -17.65 26.88 -7.10
CA ARG A 51 -17.28 25.84 -6.10
C ARG A 51 -16.37 26.34 -4.99
N ALA A 52 -15.56 27.36 -5.28
CA ALA A 52 -14.64 27.97 -4.34
C ALA A 52 -15.32 28.98 -3.37
N SER A 53 -16.59 29.35 -3.59
CA SER A 53 -17.30 30.34 -2.76
C SER A 53 -17.64 29.85 -1.35
N GLY A 54 -17.82 28.54 -1.17
CA GLY A 54 -18.06 27.91 0.15
C GLY A 54 -16.79 27.67 0.98
N TRP A 55 -15.62 27.92 0.40
CA TRP A 55 -14.32 27.65 1.03
C TRP A 55 -13.89 28.84 1.92
N ASP A 56 -14.33 28.83 3.18
CA ASP A 56 -13.92 29.82 4.18
C ASP A 56 -12.48 29.55 4.67
N MET A 57 -11.53 30.37 4.21
CA MET A 57 -10.11 30.20 4.48
C MET A 57 -9.75 30.32 5.96
N ASP A 58 -10.39 31.22 6.70
CA ASP A 58 -10.02 31.47 8.12
C ASP A 58 -10.35 30.24 8.97
N ARG A 59 -11.47 29.60 8.64
CA ARG A 59 -11.90 28.35 9.24
C ARG A 59 -11.03 27.17 8.81
N VAL A 60 -10.71 27.07 7.52
CA VAL A 60 -9.81 26.04 6.98
C VAL A 60 -8.43 26.07 7.65
N ILE A 61 -7.90 27.26 7.91
CA ILE A 61 -6.64 27.42 8.64
C ILE A 61 -6.80 26.96 10.08
N THR A 62 -7.83 27.45 10.79
CA THR A 62 -8.02 27.14 12.22
C THR A 62 -8.30 25.65 12.45
N GLU A 63 -9.22 25.05 11.69
CA GLU A 63 -9.65 23.66 11.87
C GLU A 63 -8.75 22.66 11.16
N GLY A 64 -8.33 22.97 9.93
CA GLY A 64 -7.59 22.05 9.08
C GLY A 64 -6.07 22.10 9.25
N TYR A 65 -5.49 23.27 9.52
CA TYR A 65 -4.03 23.45 9.60
C TYR A 65 -3.54 23.58 11.05
N GLU A 66 -4.11 24.47 11.86
CA GLU A 66 -3.62 24.75 13.22
C GLU A 66 -3.95 23.65 14.23
N ARG A 67 -5.12 22.99 14.09
CA ARG A 67 -5.55 21.91 14.99
C ARG A 67 -5.04 20.53 14.60
N SER A 68 -4.68 20.33 13.32
CA SER A 68 -4.21 19.04 12.81
C SER A 68 -2.69 19.01 12.70
N ILE A 69 -2.06 18.17 13.52
CA ILE A 69 -0.60 18.01 13.55
C ILE A 69 -0.08 17.49 12.21
N TRP A 70 -0.78 16.51 11.63
CA TRP A 70 -0.36 15.87 10.38
C TRP A 70 -0.47 16.83 9.19
N THR A 71 -1.56 17.58 9.09
CA THR A 71 -1.72 18.61 8.05
C THR A 71 -0.66 19.69 8.18
N PHE A 72 -0.43 20.21 9.39
CA PHE A 72 0.60 21.19 9.67
C PHE A 72 1.97 20.69 9.19
N LYS A 73 2.34 19.45 9.56
CA LYS A 73 3.61 18.85 9.20
C LYS A 73 3.75 18.59 7.71
N SER A 74 2.73 18.12 7.02
CA SER A 74 2.77 17.90 5.57
C SER A 74 2.96 19.21 4.80
N VAL A 75 2.20 20.25 5.15
CA VAL A 75 2.32 21.57 4.53
C VAL A 75 3.69 22.20 4.85
N GLU A 76 4.17 22.05 6.09
CA GLU A 76 5.50 22.53 6.48
C GLU A 76 6.63 21.79 5.75
N ALA A 77 6.51 20.47 5.54
CA ALA A 77 7.49 19.68 4.80
C ALA A 77 7.62 20.19 3.36
N ILE A 78 6.51 20.33 2.64
CA ILE A 78 6.50 20.80 1.24
C ILE A 78 6.95 22.27 1.15
N SER A 79 6.30 23.17 1.90
CA SER A 79 6.53 24.61 1.76
C SER A 79 7.94 25.07 2.15
N LYS A 80 8.62 24.34 3.04
CA LYS A 80 9.98 24.65 3.45
C LYS A 80 10.99 24.40 2.34
N HIS A 81 10.78 23.38 1.50
CA HIS A 81 11.64 23.09 0.36
C HIS A 81 11.53 24.18 -0.72
N ALA A 82 10.30 24.58 -1.09
CA ALA A 82 10.06 25.73 -1.96
C ALA A 82 10.69 27.04 -1.46
N GLY A 83 10.69 27.27 -0.15
CA GLY A 83 11.36 28.41 0.48
C GLY A 83 12.89 28.37 0.35
N ALA A 84 13.49 27.19 0.55
CA ALA A 84 14.94 27.03 0.64
C ALA A 84 15.67 27.04 -0.72
N LEU A 85 14.98 26.70 -1.81
CA LEU A 85 15.60 26.58 -3.13
C LEU A 85 15.60 27.93 -3.87
N PRO A 86 16.71 28.32 -4.51
CA PRO A 86 16.75 29.50 -5.36
C PRO A 86 16.11 29.21 -6.73
N ILE A 87 15.54 30.24 -7.35
CA ILE A 87 14.99 30.19 -8.71
C ILE A 87 16.06 30.65 -9.70
N GLN A 88 16.16 29.96 -10.83
CA GLN A 88 17.03 30.26 -11.96
C GLN A 88 16.18 30.50 -13.21
N ILE A 89 16.69 31.33 -14.12
CA ILE A 89 16.11 31.51 -15.45
C ILE A 89 17.09 30.93 -16.46
N GLY A 90 16.59 30.13 -17.39
CA GLY A 90 17.44 29.60 -18.45
C GLY A 90 16.67 29.15 -19.67
N ARG A 91 17.43 28.73 -20.68
CA ARG A 91 16.92 28.27 -21.97
C ARG A 91 17.60 26.98 -22.39
N GLY A 92 16.79 26.02 -22.83
CA GLY A 92 17.24 24.69 -23.24
C GLY A 92 17.91 23.92 -22.11
N GLY A 93 18.23 22.65 -22.35
CA GLY A 93 18.85 21.77 -21.34
C GLY A 93 17.95 20.61 -20.94
N ASP A 94 18.46 19.81 -20.02
CA ASP A 94 17.82 18.58 -19.54
C ASP A 94 16.80 18.89 -18.43
N GLU A 95 16.01 17.89 -18.03
CA GLU A 95 14.96 18.00 -17.00
C GLU A 95 15.43 18.51 -15.63
N ARG A 96 16.69 18.88 -15.39
CA ARG A 96 17.17 19.45 -14.11
C ARG A 96 18.21 20.56 -14.20
N ARG A 97 18.73 20.90 -15.39
CA ARG A 97 19.73 21.96 -15.56
C ARG A 97 19.56 22.64 -16.92
N PHE A 98 19.55 23.97 -16.89
CA PHE A 98 19.55 24.75 -18.12
C PHE A 98 20.89 24.67 -18.85
N ALA A 99 20.84 24.59 -20.18
CA ALA A 99 22.02 24.67 -21.05
C ALA A 99 22.59 26.10 -21.06
N GLU A 100 21.71 27.10 -21.09
CA GLU A 100 22.07 28.51 -20.95
C GLU A 100 21.32 29.11 -19.75
N THR A 101 22.04 29.72 -18.81
CA THR A 101 21.45 30.31 -17.60
C THR A 101 21.68 31.83 -17.60
N MET A 102 20.62 32.60 -17.39
CA MET A 102 20.70 34.05 -17.26
C MET A 102 20.85 34.43 -15.78
N THR A 103 21.94 35.11 -15.44
CA THR A 103 22.23 35.50 -14.05
C THR A 103 21.68 36.87 -13.66
N ASP A 104 21.52 37.78 -14.63
CA ASP A 104 21.35 39.22 -14.37
C ASP A 104 19.94 39.75 -14.65
N HIS A 105 18.90 38.93 -14.50
CA HIS A 105 17.52 39.35 -14.71
C HIS A 105 16.91 40.02 -13.46
N PRO A 106 16.21 41.17 -13.58
CA PRO A 106 15.60 41.85 -12.43
C PRO A 106 14.61 41.00 -11.61
N LEU A 107 13.92 40.06 -12.25
CA LEU A 107 13.00 39.12 -11.58
C LEU A 107 13.74 38.22 -10.57
N LEU A 108 14.96 37.80 -10.88
CA LEU A 108 15.78 36.97 -9.97
C LEU A 108 16.12 37.73 -8.69
N ARG A 109 16.27 39.06 -8.75
CA ARG A 109 16.49 39.87 -7.55
C ARG A 109 15.29 39.83 -6.61
N VAL A 110 14.08 39.90 -7.16
CA VAL A 110 12.84 39.88 -6.37
C VAL A 110 12.58 38.46 -5.82
N LEU A 111 12.81 37.44 -6.63
CA LEU A 111 12.54 36.04 -6.29
C LEU A 111 13.61 35.35 -5.43
N ASN A 112 14.86 35.84 -5.40
CA ASN A 112 15.95 35.24 -4.61
C ASN A 112 16.46 36.11 -3.45
N HIS A 113 16.21 37.42 -3.45
CA HIS A 113 16.64 38.29 -2.34
C HIS A 113 15.47 38.83 -1.53
N ARG A 114 14.65 39.68 -2.13
CA ARG A 114 13.57 40.37 -1.39
C ARG A 114 12.35 40.60 -2.27
N ALA A 115 11.28 39.88 -1.96
CA ALA A 115 10.03 39.96 -2.70
C ALA A 115 9.24 41.23 -2.38
N ASN A 116 9.14 41.57 -1.09
CA ASN A 116 8.42 42.75 -0.62
C ASN A 116 9.15 43.43 0.57
N PRO A 117 8.71 44.63 1.00
CA PRO A 117 9.32 45.30 2.14
C PRO A 117 9.23 44.52 3.47
N LEU A 118 8.27 43.61 3.61
CA LEU A 118 7.98 42.88 4.85
C LEU A 118 8.69 41.51 4.94
N GLU A 119 9.01 40.90 3.80
CA GLU A 119 9.39 39.50 3.67
C GLU A 119 10.59 39.35 2.73
N THR A 120 11.49 38.43 3.09
CA THR A 120 12.53 37.95 2.19
C THR A 120 11.91 37.03 1.13
N ALA A 121 12.64 36.80 0.05
CA ALA A 121 12.24 35.86 -1.00
C ALA A 121 11.86 34.47 -0.47
N ASP A 122 12.64 33.93 0.47
CA ASP A 122 12.41 32.58 1.02
C ASP A 122 11.12 32.47 1.83
N VAL A 123 10.82 33.49 2.63
CA VAL A 123 9.56 33.58 3.39
C VAL A 123 8.38 33.72 2.45
N PHE A 124 8.52 34.54 1.40
CA PHE A 124 7.50 34.69 0.37
C PHE A 124 7.20 33.36 -0.35
N LYS A 125 8.22 32.65 -0.83
CA LYS A 125 8.07 31.35 -1.52
C LYS A 125 7.42 30.31 -0.60
N LYS A 126 7.84 30.25 0.67
CA LYS A 126 7.22 29.38 1.68
C LYS A 126 5.74 29.71 1.87
N ARG A 127 5.39 31.00 2.04
CA ARG A 127 4.00 31.44 2.24
C ARG A 127 3.14 31.18 0.99
N LEU A 128 3.69 31.43 -0.20
CA LEU A 128 3.05 31.14 -1.49
C LEU A 128 2.72 29.65 -1.61
N SER A 129 3.71 28.78 -1.36
CA SER A 129 3.52 27.33 -1.36
C SER A 129 2.44 26.90 -0.35
N ALA A 130 2.45 27.45 0.86
CA ALA A 130 1.45 27.10 1.87
C ALA A 130 0.04 27.51 1.45
N GLN A 131 -0.13 28.70 0.87
CA GLN A 131 -1.45 29.15 0.37
C GLN A 131 -1.96 28.27 -0.77
N LEU A 132 -1.08 27.83 -1.68
CA LEU A 132 -1.45 26.95 -2.80
C LEU A 132 -2.00 25.60 -2.32
N LEU A 133 -1.40 25.02 -1.27
CA LEU A 133 -1.84 23.73 -0.70
C LEU A 133 -3.16 23.81 0.10
N LEU A 134 -3.52 25.00 0.57
CA LEU A 134 -4.66 25.22 1.48
C LEU A 134 -5.88 25.88 0.80
N SER A 135 -5.69 26.63 -0.28
CA SER A 135 -6.71 27.48 -0.89
C SER A 135 -7.26 26.90 -2.19
N LYS A 136 -8.58 26.64 -2.24
CA LYS A 136 -9.29 26.33 -3.49
C LYS A 136 -9.34 27.47 -4.49
N LYS A 137 -9.32 28.72 -4.02
CA LYS A 137 -9.28 29.89 -4.91
C LYS A 137 -7.92 30.05 -5.58
N GLY A 138 -6.92 29.27 -5.17
CA GLY A 138 -5.53 29.43 -5.56
C GLY A 138 -4.80 30.50 -4.75
N ALA A 139 -3.61 30.87 -5.23
CA ALA A 139 -2.79 31.94 -4.69
C ALA A 139 -2.72 33.11 -5.68
N PHE A 140 -2.78 34.33 -5.16
CA PHE A 140 -2.79 35.57 -5.96
C PHE A 140 -1.59 36.42 -5.63
N VAL A 141 -0.76 36.73 -6.63
CA VAL A 141 0.44 37.55 -6.47
C VAL A 141 0.28 38.85 -7.26
N GLU A 142 0.21 39.99 -6.56
CA GLU A 142 0.18 41.32 -7.16
C GLU A 142 1.61 41.73 -7.58
N LYS A 143 1.78 42.04 -8.86
CA LYS A 143 3.02 42.53 -9.46
C LYS A 143 3.06 44.05 -9.46
N THR A 144 4.03 44.63 -8.75
CA THR A 144 4.31 46.07 -8.86
C THR A 144 5.47 46.30 -9.84
N ARG A 145 5.16 46.93 -10.98
CA ARG A 145 6.15 47.30 -12.01
C ARG A 145 6.63 48.75 -11.85
N SER A 146 7.90 48.99 -12.16
CA SER A 146 8.49 50.33 -12.28
C SER A 146 7.98 51.04 -13.54
N ARG A 147 8.23 52.36 -13.65
CA ARG A 147 7.95 53.15 -14.87
C ARG A 147 8.66 52.60 -16.11
N ALA A 148 9.77 51.87 -15.94
CA ALA A 148 10.51 51.20 -17.00
C ALA A 148 10.00 49.79 -17.34
N GLY A 149 8.85 49.36 -16.78
CA GLY A 149 8.25 48.04 -17.04
C GLY A 149 8.80 46.89 -16.20
N THR A 150 9.92 47.08 -15.49
CA THR A 150 10.56 46.04 -14.65
C THR A 150 9.77 45.74 -13.37
N ILE A 151 9.63 44.46 -13.01
CA ILE A 151 9.02 44.04 -11.73
C ILE A 151 9.93 44.41 -10.56
N THR A 152 9.38 45.12 -9.57
CA THR A 152 10.14 45.62 -8.40
C THR A 152 9.70 45.00 -7.08
N ARG A 153 8.44 44.53 -7.00
CA ARG A 153 7.84 43.99 -5.79
C ARG A 153 6.74 42.98 -6.14
N LEU A 154 6.67 41.91 -5.36
CA LEU A 154 5.65 40.87 -5.41
C LEU A 154 4.94 40.81 -4.06
N ASP A 155 3.64 41.07 -4.05
CA ASP A 155 2.81 41.00 -2.85
C ASP A 155 1.83 39.83 -2.97
N LEU A 156 1.90 38.90 -2.02
CA LEU A 156 0.97 37.79 -1.94
C LEU A 156 -0.32 38.25 -1.23
N LEU A 157 -1.43 38.24 -1.98
CA LEU A 157 -2.75 38.66 -1.52
C LEU A 157 -3.47 37.51 -0.80
N PRO A 158 -4.17 37.78 0.32
CA PRO A 158 -4.99 36.77 0.99
C PRO A 158 -6.14 36.27 0.08
N PRO A 159 -6.30 34.95 -0.13
CA PRO A 159 -7.31 34.42 -1.04
C PRO A 159 -8.75 34.62 -0.55
N SER A 160 -8.98 34.82 0.74
CA SER A 160 -10.32 35.15 1.29
C SER A 160 -10.83 36.52 0.85
N ARG A 161 -9.94 37.41 0.41
CA ARG A 161 -10.27 38.81 0.07
C ARG A 161 -10.17 39.11 -1.43
N VAL A 162 -9.87 38.10 -2.24
CA VAL A 162 -9.77 38.21 -3.70
C VAL A 162 -10.88 37.39 -4.34
N GLU A 163 -11.58 38.01 -5.29
CA GLU A 163 -12.58 37.35 -6.11
C GLU A 163 -12.27 37.54 -7.60
N PRO A 164 -12.13 36.44 -8.37
CA PRO A 164 -12.06 36.51 -9.83
C PRO A 164 -13.45 36.79 -10.40
N ILE A 165 -13.59 37.83 -11.23
CA ILE A 165 -14.85 38.13 -11.91
C ILE A 165 -14.78 37.65 -13.36
N PRO A 166 -15.67 36.72 -13.78
CA PRO A 166 -15.74 36.29 -15.17
C PRO A 166 -16.21 37.45 -16.05
N ASP A 167 -15.64 37.59 -17.26
CA ASP A 167 -16.08 38.63 -18.20
C ASP A 167 -17.40 38.23 -18.89
N PRO A 168 -18.39 39.12 -18.96
CA PRO A 168 -19.64 38.88 -19.70
C PRO A 168 -19.48 38.72 -21.22
N HIS A 169 -18.36 39.13 -21.83
CA HIS A 169 -18.17 39.16 -23.29
C HIS A 169 -17.42 37.94 -23.87
N GLY A 170 -17.06 36.97 -23.03
CA GLY A 170 -16.50 35.69 -23.47
C GLY A 170 -14.98 35.56 -23.30
N ASP A 171 -14.29 36.61 -22.84
CA ASP A 171 -12.96 36.43 -22.25
C ASP A 171 -13.13 35.74 -20.88
N TYR A 172 -12.20 34.86 -20.48
CA TYR A 172 -12.41 34.05 -19.27
C TYR A 172 -12.42 34.91 -17.98
N LEU A 173 -11.78 36.08 -17.96
CA LEU A 173 -11.61 36.95 -16.78
C LEU A 173 -11.65 38.43 -17.17
N SER A 174 -12.46 39.23 -16.45
CA SER A 174 -12.50 40.70 -16.62
C SER A 174 -11.48 41.39 -15.71
N HIS A 175 -11.60 41.21 -14.41
CA HIS A 175 -10.70 41.77 -13.39
C HIS A 175 -10.75 40.98 -12.08
N PHE A 176 -9.77 41.20 -11.22
CA PHE A 176 -9.80 40.72 -9.84
C PHE A 176 -10.28 41.83 -8.91
N GLN A 177 -11.24 41.52 -8.04
CA GLN A 177 -11.64 42.42 -6.96
C GLN A 177 -10.90 42.04 -5.68
N PHE A 178 -10.08 42.96 -5.18
CA PHE A 178 -9.39 42.82 -3.91
C PHE A 178 -10.00 43.75 -2.85
N THR A 179 -10.51 43.16 -1.77
CA THR A 179 -11.05 43.93 -0.63
C THR A 179 -9.94 44.21 0.36
N THR A 180 -9.58 45.49 0.50
CA THR A 180 -8.59 45.95 1.49
C THR A 180 -9.16 45.79 2.91
N ASN A 181 -8.31 45.75 3.93
CA ASN A 181 -8.74 45.66 5.33
C ASN A 181 -9.72 46.77 5.76
N ASP A 182 -9.67 47.92 5.08
CA ASP A 182 -10.55 49.07 5.31
C ASP A 182 -11.91 48.95 4.59
N GLY A 183 -12.22 47.80 3.98
CA GLY A 183 -13.47 47.54 3.26
C GLY A 183 -13.56 48.18 1.88
N ARG A 184 -12.48 48.79 1.38
CA ARG A 184 -12.41 49.33 0.01
C ARG A 184 -12.09 48.23 -0.98
N VAL A 185 -12.91 48.13 -2.02
CA VAL A 185 -12.69 47.22 -3.16
C VAL A 185 -11.75 47.90 -4.16
N ARG A 186 -10.62 47.24 -4.45
CA ARG A 186 -9.67 47.61 -5.51
C ARG A 186 -9.89 46.67 -6.69
N GLU A 187 -10.10 47.23 -7.87
CA GLU A 187 -10.11 46.48 -9.12
C GLU A 187 -8.68 46.35 -9.63
N LEU A 188 -8.23 45.13 -9.87
CA LEU A 188 -6.90 44.79 -10.35
C LEU A 188 -7.02 44.18 -11.74
N ASP A 189 -6.30 44.75 -12.69
CA ASP A 189 -6.19 44.21 -14.05
C ASP A 189 -5.55 42.81 -14.02
N PRO A 190 -6.01 41.85 -14.84
CA PRO A 190 -5.43 40.49 -14.90
C PRO A 190 -3.92 40.47 -15.13
N GLU A 191 -3.39 41.38 -15.95
CA GLU A 191 -1.94 41.48 -16.23
C GLU A 191 -1.09 41.79 -14.99
N ARG A 192 -1.69 42.41 -13.96
CA ARG A 192 -1.01 42.78 -12.72
C ARG A 192 -1.04 41.68 -11.67
N VAL A 193 -1.83 40.63 -11.85
CA VAL A 193 -2.00 39.56 -10.86
C VAL A 193 -1.63 38.22 -11.48
N ILE A 194 -0.62 37.57 -10.90
CA ILE A 194 -0.36 36.16 -11.22
C ILE A 194 -1.33 35.33 -10.38
N TRP A 195 -2.11 34.48 -11.04
CA TRP A 195 -3.06 33.59 -10.39
C TRP A 195 -2.65 32.12 -10.54
N LEU A 196 -2.16 31.55 -9.43
CA LEU A 196 -1.62 30.20 -9.37
C LEU A 196 -2.66 29.24 -8.77
N ARG A 197 -2.91 28.11 -9.43
CA ARG A 197 -3.76 27.02 -8.93
C ARG A 197 -3.45 25.72 -9.64
N ASP A 198 -3.67 24.61 -8.97
CA ASP A 198 -3.75 23.30 -9.61
C ASP A 198 -5.15 23.17 -10.25
N PRO A 199 -5.27 22.97 -11.58
CA PRO A 199 -6.55 23.06 -12.27
C PRO A 199 -7.58 22.03 -11.79
N HIS A 200 -8.79 22.50 -11.45
CA HIS A 200 -9.92 21.61 -11.17
C HIS A 200 -10.50 21.07 -12.49
N PRO A 201 -10.86 19.77 -12.59
CA PRO A 201 -11.26 19.13 -13.85
C PRO A 201 -12.57 19.70 -14.46
N THR A 202 -13.45 20.27 -13.64
CA THR A 202 -14.77 20.76 -14.08
C THR A 202 -15.03 22.24 -13.86
N ASP A 203 -14.18 22.96 -13.11
CA ASP A 203 -14.41 24.37 -12.76
C ASP A 203 -13.14 25.17 -13.06
N PRO A 204 -13.10 25.97 -14.13
CA PRO A 204 -11.92 26.79 -14.47
C PRO A 204 -11.55 27.83 -13.40
N PHE A 205 -12.52 28.21 -12.55
CA PHE A 205 -12.38 29.24 -11.52
C PHE A 205 -11.95 28.72 -10.16
N SER A 206 -11.83 27.40 -10.01
CA SER A 206 -11.37 26.75 -8.78
C SER A 206 -10.12 25.93 -9.05
N GLY A 207 -9.27 25.84 -8.04
CA GLY A 207 -8.21 24.85 -7.95
C GLY A 207 -8.63 23.63 -7.12
N VAL A 208 -7.87 22.55 -7.24
CA VAL A 208 -7.90 21.40 -6.33
C VAL A 208 -6.85 21.59 -5.24
N THR A 209 -7.14 21.09 -4.03
CA THR A 209 -6.19 21.13 -2.91
C THR A 209 -6.14 19.76 -2.24
N PRO A 210 -4.95 19.27 -1.82
CA PRO A 210 -4.84 18.03 -1.04
C PRO A 210 -5.68 18.06 0.25
N LEU A 211 -5.84 19.23 0.86
CA LEU A 211 -6.62 19.41 2.09
C LEU A 211 -8.12 19.16 1.86
N GLU A 212 -8.63 19.41 0.66
CA GLU A 212 -10.02 19.08 0.32
C GLU A 212 -10.24 17.57 0.38
N ALA A 213 -9.37 16.80 -0.28
CA ALA A 213 -9.46 15.34 -0.30
C ALA A 213 -9.27 14.74 1.11
N ALA A 214 -8.33 15.29 1.89
CA ALA A 214 -8.08 14.86 3.26
C ALA A 214 -9.09 15.36 4.29
N GLY A 215 -10.04 16.23 3.91
CA GLY A 215 -10.86 16.98 4.86
C GLY A 215 -11.65 16.12 5.85
N LEU A 216 -12.19 14.99 5.40
CA LEU A 216 -12.89 14.03 6.26
C LEU A 216 -11.95 13.35 7.26
N SER A 217 -10.77 12.91 6.80
CA SER A 217 -9.75 12.27 7.64
C SER A 217 -9.19 13.23 8.68
N VAL A 218 -8.98 14.50 8.32
CA VAL A 218 -8.60 15.57 9.25
C VAL A 218 -9.68 15.81 10.29
N ASP A 219 -10.94 15.95 9.86
CA ASP A 219 -12.08 16.12 10.77
C ASP A 219 -12.20 14.93 11.74
N LEU A 220 -11.99 13.70 11.26
CA LEU A 220 -12.03 12.49 12.09
C LEU A 220 -10.91 12.46 13.12
N ASP A 221 -9.66 12.75 12.74
CA ASP A 221 -8.53 12.80 13.68
C ASP A 221 -8.74 13.87 14.76
N VAL A 222 -9.13 15.09 14.37
CA VAL A 222 -9.39 16.19 15.32
C VAL A 222 -10.53 15.83 16.27
N LYS A 223 -11.64 15.31 15.76
CA LYS A 223 -12.78 14.89 16.60
C LYS A 223 -12.42 13.72 17.52
N ALA A 224 -11.65 12.75 17.03
CA ALA A 224 -11.19 11.63 17.84
C ALA A 224 -10.31 12.11 19.00
N ARG A 225 -9.42 13.08 18.77
CA ARG A 225 -8.61 13.72 19.81
C ARG A 225 -9.45 14.50 20.81
N ILE A 226 -10.36 15.34 20.34
CA ILE A 226 -11.27 16.11 21.21
C ILE A 226 -12.13 15.18 22.04
N TYR A 227 -12.64 14.10 21.44
CA TYR A 227 -13.39 13.06 22.13
C TYR A 227 -12.53 12.42 23.22
N ASN A 228 -11.29 12.04 22.94
CA ASN A 228 -10.40 11.45 23.93
C ASN A 228 -10.04 12.41 25.06
N ILE A 229 -9.76 13.68 24.75
CA ILE A 229 -9.51 14.72 25.77
C ILE A 229 -10.73 14.84 26.66
N SER A 230 -11.92 15.00 26.06
CA SER A 230 -13.18 15.09 26.81
C SER A 230 -13.49 13.83 27.60
N PHE A 231 -13.11 12.65 27.09
CA PHE A 231 -13.25 11.37 27.78
C PHE A 231 -12.32 11.27 28.99
N ILE A 232 -11.07 11.72 28.88
CA ILE A 232 -10.12 11.75 30.00
C ILE A 232 -10.53 12.79 31.04
N ASP A 233 -10.88 14.00 30.59
CA ASP A 233 -11.21 15.12 31.48
C ASP A 233 -12.50 14.89 32.27
N ASN A 234 -13.53 14.31 31.62
CA ASN A 234 -14.82 14.06 32.25
C ASN A 234 -14.96 12.64 32.82
N ASP A 235 -13.91 11.80 32.74
CA ASP A 235 -13.99 10.34 32.96
C ASP A 235 -15.25 9.81 32.26
N GLY A 236 -15.29 9.90 30.92
CA GLY A 236 -16.48 9.87 30.04
C GLY A 236 -17.33 8.58 30.04
N ARG A 237 -17.28 7.85 31.14
CA ARG A 237 -18.15 6.78 31.60
C ARG A 237 -18.99 7.29 32.78
N PRO A 238 -20.22 6.83 32.97
CA PRO A 238 -20.79 6.79 34.31
C PRO A 238 -19.80 6.00 35.17
N GLY A 239 -19.27 6.58 36.26
CA GLY A 239 -18.26 5.99 37.15
C GLY A 239 -18.71 4.72 37.88
N GLY A 240 -19.84 4.15 37.45
CA GLY A 240 -20.56 3.03 38.05
C GLY A 240 -22.05 3.31 38.05
N LEU A 241 -22.84 2.28 37.75
CA LEU A 241 -24.26 2.30 38.09
C LEU A 241 -24.41 1.75 39.50
N VAL A 242 -25.01 2.53 40.39
CA VAL A 242 -25.34 2.08 41.74
C VAL A 242 -26.82 1.71 41.76
N GLY A 243 -27.10 0.40 41.71
CA GLY A 243 -28.42 -0.14 42.00
C GLY A 243 -28.76 0.11 43.46
N ILE A 244 -29.91 0.71 43.79
CA ILE A 244 -30.41 0.76 45.17
C ILE A 244 -31.85 0.30 45.23
N ASP A 245 -32.22 -0.34 46.35
CA ASP A 245 -33.59 -0.73 46.64
C ASP A 245 -34.44 0.51 46.95
N VAL A 246 -35.52 0.71 46.18
CA VAL A 246 -36.36 1.91 46.22
C VAL A 246 -37.57 1.74 47.14
N ASP A 247 -37.80 0.53 47.67
CA ASP A 247 -38.92 0.27 48.57
C ASP A 247 -38.67 0.90 49.96
N GLY A 248 -39.30 2.05 50.18
CA GLY A 248 -39.28 2.77 51.47
C GLY A 248 -38.33 3.97 51.54
N VAL A 249 -37.65 4.34 50.46
CA VAL A 249 -36.76 5.51 50.42
C VAL A 249 -37.55 6.76 49.99
N ASP A 250 -37.62 7.76 50.88
CA ASP A 250 -38.29 9.04 50.58
C ASP A 250 -37.54 9.83 49.49
N ALA A 251 -38.27 10.63 48.72
CA ALA A 251 -37.71 11.45 47.63
C ALA A 251 -36.60 12.40 48.11
N ARG A 252 -36.65 12.84 49.38
CA ARG A 252 -35.62 13.66 50.02
C ARG A 252 -34.35 12.88 50.35
N GLU A 253 -34.47 11.61 50.69
CA GLU A 253 -33.35 10.72 50.99
C GLU A 253 -32.59 10.39 49.69
N MET A 254 -33.33 10.13 48.60
CA MET A 254 -32.78 10.00 47.25
C MET A 254 -31.98 11.23 46.81
N GLU A 255 -32.54 12.43 46.99
CA GLU A 255 -31.87 13.68 46.64
C GLU A 255 -30.63 13.95 47.53
N ARG A 256 -30.61 13.44 48.78
CA ARG A 256 -29.45 13.50 49.68
C ARG A 256 -28.35 12.53 49.24
N ILE A 257 -28.71 11.32 48.83
CA ILE A 257 -27.77 10.32 48.31
C ILE A 257 -27.17 10.82 46.99
N GLN A 258 -28.00 11.34 46.07
CA GLN A 258 -27.54 11.99 44.85
C GLN A 258 -26.63 13.19 45.14
N ARG A 259 -26.95 14.06 46.10
CA ARG A 259 -26.07 15.18 46.50
C ARG A 259 -24.75 14.75 47.15
N ARG A 260 -24.71 13.59 47.80
CA ARG A 260 -23.46 13.03 48.39
C ARG A 260 -22.60 12.31 47.36
N LEU A 261 -23.22 11.76 46.33
CA LEU A 261 -22.56 11.14 45.17
C LEU A 261 -22.40 12.12 44.00
N ALA A 262 -22.80 13.38 44.19
CA ALA A 262 -22.68 14.42 43.20
C ALA A 262 -21.20 14.74 42.94
N PRO A 263 -20.85 15.07 41.68
CA PRO A 263 -19.47 15.12 41.27
C PRO A 263 -18.65 16.22 41.95
N GLY A 264 -17.33 15.98 42.05
CA GLY A 264 -16.33 17.01 42.32
C GLY A 264 -16.15 18.00 41.16
N ALA A 265 -15.16 18.90 41.28
CA ALA A 265 -14.97 20.08 40.42
C ALA A 265 -14.86 19.85 38.89
N HIS A 266 -14.81 18.60 38.42
CA HIS A 266 -14.67 18.23 37.01
C HIS A 266 -15.59 17.11 36.52
N HIS A 267 -16.68 16.77 37.23
CA HIS A 267 -17.60 15.70 36.81
C HIS A 267 -17.00 14.27 36.66
N ALA A 268 -15.70 14.10 36.91
CA ALA A 268 -15.03 12.81 36.86
C ALA A 268 -15.59 11.82 37.91
N GLY A 269 -15.98 10.62 37.44
CA GLY A 269 -16.47 9.53 38.29
C GLY A 269 -17.94 9.65 38.72
N GLU A 270 -18.78 10.34 37.95
CA GLU A 270 -20.20 10.50 38.28
C GLU A 270 -20.92 9.14 38.39
N LEU A 271 -21.45 8.84 39.57
CA LEU A 271 -22.18 7.61 39.85
C LEU A 271 -23.68 7.82 39.60
N THR A 272 -24.23 7.12 38.60
CA THR A 272 -25.66 7.18 38.31
C THR A 272 -26.39 6.14 39.13
N ILE A 273 -27.38 6.60 39.90
CA ILE A 273 -28.22 5.72 40.72
C ILE A 273 -29.37 5.19 39.87
N VAL A 274 -29.53 3.87 39.81
CA VAL A 274 -30.64 3.21 39.12
C VAL A 274 -31.45 2.43 40.15
N GLY A 275 -32.77 2.60 40.16
CA GLY A 275 -33.64 1.81 41.02
C GLY A 275 -33.70 0.37 40.53
N THR A 276 -33.00 -0.54 41.20
CA THR A 276 -33.10 -1.97 40.96
C THR A 276 -34.05 -2.56 41.99
N GLY A 277 -35.01 -3.38 41.56
CA GLY A 277 -36.01 -4.02 42.43
C GLY A 277 -35.41 -4.81 43.60
N PRO A 278 -36.24 -5.41 44.47
CA PRO A 278 -35.87 -5.82 45.82
C PRO A 278 -34.65 -6.76 45.81
N GLY A 279 -33.51 -6.25 46.27
CA GLY A 279 -32.23 -6.96 46.14
C GLY A 279 -30.95 -6.11 46.16
N GLY A 280 -30.75 -5.29 47.20
CA GLY A 280 -29.43 -4.79 47.60
C GLY A 280 -28.71 -3.80 46.66
N ILE A 281 -27.56 -3.29 47.13
CA ILE A 281 -26.74 -2.33 46.39
C ILE A 281 -25.82 -3.07 45.41
N THR A 282 -26.00 -2.86 44.11
CA THR A 282 -25.17 -3.47 43.06
C THR A 282 -24.39 -2.41 42.30
N TYR A 283 -23.07 -2.56 42.23
CA TYR A 283 -22.17 -1.71 41.46
C TYR A 283 -21.78 -2.44 40.17
N VAL A 284 -22.05 -1.83 39.02
CA VAL A 284 -21.64 -2.35 37.70
C VAL A 284 -20.59 -1.43 37.09
N ASP A 285 -19.40 -1.98 36.82
CA ASP A 285 -18.32 -1.30 36.10
C ASP A 285 -18.49 -1.49 34.59
N THR A 286 -18.67 -0.39 33.85
CA THR A 286 -18.74 -0.37 32.39
C THR A 286 -17.32 -0.33 31.80
N SER A 287 -16.58 -1.43 31.92
CA SER A 287 -15.16 -1.46 31.51
C SER A 287 -14.93 -1.31 29.99
N ALA A 288 -13.84 -0.62 29.62
CA ALA A 288 -13.61 0.09 28.35
C ALA A 288 -12.74 -0.61 27.27
N ARG A 289 -12.41 -1.89 27.42
CA ARG A 289 -11.32 -2.53 26.64
C ARG A 289 -11.48 -2.52 25.10
N PRO A 290 -12.66 -2.74 24.49
CA PRO A 290 -12.80 -2.73 23.03
C PRO A 290 -12.64 -1.35 22.38
N ARG A 291 -12.79 -0.26 23.14
CA ARG A 291 -12.87 1.10 22.60
C ARG A 291 -11.51 1.78 22.47
N GLU A 292 -10.55 1.43 23.33
CA GLU A 292 -9.18 1.93 23.27
C GLU A 292 -8.46 1.46 22.01
N MET A 293 -8.59 0.18 21.66
CA MET A 293 -8.06 -0.39 20.40
C MET A 293 -8.63 0.29 19.15
N ALA A 294 -9.89 0.70 19.19
CA ALA A 294 -10.53 1.40 18.09
C ALA A 294 -9.96 2.82 17.86
N TYR A 295 -9.53 3.51 18.93
CA TYR A 295 -8.91 4.84 18.80
C TYR A 295 -7.52 4.76 18.16
N GLU A 296 -6.68 3.83 18.60
CA GLU A 296 -5.35 3.63 18.04
C GLU A 296 -5.44 3.33 16.54
N THR A 297 -6.32 2.40 16.17
CA THR A 297 -6.57 2.04 14.77
C THR A 297 -7.08 3.24 13.96
N LEU A 298 -8.05 3.99 14.48
CA LEU A 298 -8.58 5.19 13.82
C LEU A 298 -7.49 6.25 13.61
N SER A 299 -6.69 6.52 14.64
CA SER A 299 -5.63 7.55 14.56
C SER A 299 -4.53 7.15 13.58
N ALA A 300 -4.15 5.86 13.54
CA ALA A 300 -3.21 5.33 12.56
C ALA A 300 -3.74 5.45 11.12
N THR A 301 -5.00 5.06 10.89
CA THR A 301 -5.64 5.16 9.57
C THR A 301 -5.78 6.61 9.12
N SER A 302 -6.30 7.51 9.98
CA SER A 302 -6.44 8.93 9.64
C SER A 302 -5.09 9.58 9.35
N LYS A 303 -4.04 9.24 10.11
CA LYS A 303 -2.67 9.67 9.81
C LYS A 303 -2.24 9.22 8.41
N GLY A 304 -2.42 7.93 8.09
CA GLY A 304 -2.06 7.36 6.78
C GLY A 304 -2.78 8.05 5.62
N GLU A 305 -4.08 8.28 5.75
CA GLU A 305 -4.89 8.98 4.74
C GLU A 305 -4.46 10.44 4.54
N ILE A 306 -4.21 11.18 5.63
CA ILE A 306 -3.75 12.58 5.54
C ILE A 306 -2.39 12.66 4.85
N LEU A 307 -1.44 11.82 5.25
CA LEU A 307 -0.09 11.80 4.66
C LEU A 307 -0.13 11.40 3.18
N ALA A 308 -0.94 10.39 2.84
CA ALA A 308 -1.14 9.97 1.45
C ALA A 308 -1.76 11.06 0.58
N ALA A 309 -2.75 11.81 1.10
CA ALA A 309 -3.38 12.90 0.36
C ALA A 309 -2.41 14.03 -0.01
N PHE A 310 -1.48 14.37 0.89
CA PHE A 310 -0.41 15.35 0.61
C PHE A 310 0.80 14.75 -0.13
N GLY A 311 0.86 13.42 -0.32
CA GLY A 311 2.01 12.75 -0.92
C GLY A 311 3.28 12.74 -0.06
N VAL A 312 3.15 12.93 1.26
CA VAL A 312 4.31 13.04 2.17
C VAL A 312 4.53 11.72 2.91
N PRO A 313 5.65 11.00 2.69
CA PRO A 313 5.98 9.78 3.43
C PRO A 313 6.25 10.06 4.92
N GLU A 314 6.00 9.07 5.77
CA GLU A 314 6.23 9.20 7.21
C GLU A 314 7.71 9.44 7.58
N SER A 315 8.64 8.95 6.76
CA SER A 315 10.08 9.18 6.92
C SER A 315 10.42 10.68 6.91
N ILE A 316 9.73 11.47 6.06
CA ILE A 316 9.93 12.93 5.95
C ILE A 316 9.36 13.66 7.16
N VAL A 317 8.25 13.16 7.72
CA VAL A 317 7.63 13.72 8.92
C VAL A 317 8.45 13.43 10.19
N GLY A 318 9.38 12.47 10.12
CA GLY A 318 10.34 12.15 11.17
C GLY A 318 10.08 10.84 11.92
N ASN A 319 9.22 9.95 11.40
CA ASN A 319 9.04 8.60 11.96
C ASN A 319 9.64 7.52 11.04
N ALA A 320 10.86 7.09 11.34
CA ALA A 320 11.58 6.04 10.60
C ALA A 320 11.69 4.70 11.36
N SER A 321 10.96 4.53 12.47
CA SER A 321 11.15 3.43 13.44
C SER A 321 11.00 2.01 12.84
N GLU A 322 10.27 1.87 11.74
CA GLU A 322 9.99 0.58 11.07
C GLU A 322 10.68 0.45 9.70
N ARG A 323 11.58 1.38 9.35
CA ARG A 323 12.20 1.45 8.01
C ARG A 323 13.70 1.24 8.09
N THR A 324 14.23 0.48 7.13
CA THR A 324 15.69 0.41 6.93
C THR A 324 16.19 1.68 6.23
N TYR A 325 17.48 2.03 6.39
CA TYR A 325 18.07 3.20 5.74
C TYR A 325 17.84 3.22 4.22
N ALA A 326 18.00 2.08 3.55
CA ALA A 326 17.77 1.98 2.11
C ALA A 326 16.31 2.23 1.70
N ASN A 327 15.35 1.89 2.57
CA ASN A 327 13.93 2.16 2.33
C ASN A 327 13.61 3.64 2.56
N ALA A 328 14.18 4.25 3.61
CA ALA A 328 14.00 5.67 3.92
C ALA A 328 14.55 6.57 2.79
N ASP A 329 15.75 6.29 2.28
CA ASP A 329 16.35 7.04 1.16
C ASP A 329 15.49 6.95 -0.10
N ARG A 330 14.88 5.78 -0.36
CA ARG A 330 13.96 5.57 -1.49
C ARG A 330 12.66 6.35 -1.30
N GLU A 331 12.10 6.38 -0.10
CA GLU A 331 10.91 7.18 0.20
C GLU A 331 11.17 8.68 0.05
N GLU A 332 12.33 9.17 0.47
CA GLU A 332 12.71 10.56 0.26
C GLU A 332 12.79 10.88 -1.23
N TRP A 333 13.41 10.01 -2.04
CA TRP A 333 13.42 10.18 -3.48
C TRP A 333 12.00 10.20 -4.09
N THR A 334 11.12 9.28 -3.69
CA THR A 334 9.72 9.21 -4.15
C THR A 334 8.96 10.51 -3.84
N PHE A 335 9.16 11.07 -2.64
CA PHE A 335 8.57 12.35 -2.25
C PHE A 335 9.02 13.49 -3.18
N TRP A 336 10.32 13.58 -3.44
CA TRP A 336 10.85 14.60 -4.34
C TRP A 336 10.34 14.45 -5.77
N ASP A 337 10.30 13.21 -6.29
CA ASP A 337 9.94 12.94 -7.68
C ASP A 337 8.46 13.18 -7.97
N HIS A 338 7.56 12.69 -7.09
CA HIS A 338 6.13 12.72 -7.34
C HIS A 338 5.38 13.89 -6.68
N THR A 339 5.94 14.52 -5.64
CA THR A 339 5.23 15.57 -4.88
C THR A 339 5.94 16.92 -4.98
N GLU A 340 7.21 17.00 -4.58
CA GLU A 340 7.89 18.29 -4.49
C GLU A 340 8.23 18.87 -5.87
N LEU A 341 8.80 18.08 -6.79
CA LEU A 341 9.19 18.59 -8.12
C LEU A 341 7.99 19.11 -8.95
N PRO A 342 6.84 18.40 -9.05
CA PRO A 342 5.65 18.92 -9.72
C PRO A 342 5.14 20.22 -9.08
N HIS A 343 5.14 20.30 -7.76
CA HIS A 343 4.69 21.48 -7.01
C HIS A 343 5.60 22.69 -7.25
N LEU A 344 6.92 22.50 -7.25
CA LEU A 344 7.90 23.53 -7.60
C LEU A 344 7.77 23.99 -9.05
N ASN A 345 7.52 23.07 -9.98
CA ASN A 345 7.30 23.42 -11.39
C ASN A 345 6.04 24.26 -11.58
N LEU A 346 4.96 23.97 -10.86
CA LEU A 346 3.73 24.76 -10.89
C LEU A 346 3.95 26.20 -10.38
N ILE A 347 4.78 26.37 -9.35
CA ILE A 347 5.13 27.69 -8.84
C ILE A 347 6.05 28.44 -9.82
N ALA A 348 7.02 27.74 -10.41
CA ALA A 348 7.97 28.32 -11.36
C ALA A 348 7.25 28.78 -12.63
N SER A 349 6.50 27.90 -13.29
CA SER A 349 5.85 28.18 -14.59
C SER A 349 4.93 29.41 -14.56
N ALA A 350 4.38 29.76 -13.40
CA ALA A 350 3.58 30.96 -13.22
C ALA A 350 4.33 32.29 -13.45
N PHE A 351 5.66 32.27 -13.46
CA PHE A 351 6.51 33.43 -13.74
C PHE A 351 7.06 33.44 -15.16
N ASP A 352 6.77 32.42 -15.98
CA ASP A 352 7.28 32.32 -17.35
C ASP A 352 6.63 33.37 -18.29
N ASP A 353 5.37 33.73 -18.05
CA ASP A 353 4.64 34.77 -18.81
C ASP A 353 5.28 36.17 -18.70
N ASP A 354 6.10 36.40 -17.68
CA ASP A 354 6.82 37.67 -17.47
C ASP A 354 8.23 37.68 -18.12
N LEU A 355 8.60 36.61 -18.83
CA LEU A 355 9.89 36.47 -19.55
C LEU A 355 9.72 36.62 -21.07
N ASP A 356 10.81 36.99 -21.75
CA ASP A 356 10.85 37.02 -23.22
C ASP A 356 10.80 35.60 -23.82
N ASP A 357 10.32 35.48 -25.05
CA ASP A 357 10.11 34.21 -25.75
C ASP A 357 11.32 33.26 -25.67
N GLY A 358 11.10 32.10 -25.04
CA GLY A 358 12.05 30.99 -24.97
C GLY A 358 12.88 30.90 -23.68
N TRP A 359 12.71 31.83 -22.74
CA TRP A 359 13.25 31.70 -21.38
C TRP A 359 12.21 31.10 -20.43
N THR A 360 12.64 30.16 -19.59
CA THR A 360 11.76 29.57 -18.56
C THR A 360 12.41 29.67 -17.19
N THR A 361 11.57 29.69 -16.16
CA THR A 361 12.00 29.69 -14.77
C THR A 361 12.01 28.27 -14.20
N ARG A 362 12.94 28.01 -13.28
CA ARG A 362 13.00 26.75 -12.55
C ARG A 362 13.66 26.90 -11.19
N PHE A 363 13.31 26.05 -10.24
CA PHE A 363 14.07 25.88 -9.01
C PHE A 363 15.38 25.11 -9.23
N ASP A 364 16.47 25.58 -8.64
CA ASP A 364 17.76 24.90 -8.64
C ASP A 364 17.76 23.73 -7.65
N THR A 365 17.69 22.51 -8.19
CA THR A 365 17.68 21.28 -7.38
C THR A 365 19.04 20.59 -7.29
N SER A 366 20.11 21.24 -7.76
CA SER A 366 21.47 20.67 -7.79
C SER A 366 22.01 20.30 -6.40
N ARG A 367 21.52 20.96 -5.33
CA ARG A 367 21.95 20.73 -3.95
C ARG A 367 21.15 19.66 -3.21
N VAL A 368 20.09 19.13 -3.83
CA VAL A 368 19.19 18.17 -3.20
C VAL A 368 19.81 16.77 -3.24
N GLN A 369 20.16 16.24 -2.07
CA GLN A 369 20.83 14.93 -1.95
C GLN A 369 19.94 13.78 -2.42
N ALA A 370 18.64 13.83 -2.17
CA ALA A 370 17.68 12.80 -2.58
C ALA A 370 17.68 12.58 -4.10
N LEU A 371 17.89 13.63 -4.89
CA LEU A 371 17.91 13.57 -6.35
C LEU A 371 19.26 13.10 -6.93
N GLU A 372 20.32 13.06 -6.12
CA GLU A 372 21.59 12.44 -6.51
C GLU A 372 21.53 10.90 -6.48
N PHE A 373 20.53 10.31 -5.82
CA PHE A 373 20.43 8.86 -5.68
C PHE A 373 20.37 8.13 -7.05
N PRO A 374 19.45 8.46 -7.98
CA PRO A 374 19.44 7.84 -9.32
C PRO A 374 20.71 8.12 -10.12
N ARG A 375 21.32 9.29 -9.95
CA ARG A 375 22.58 9.65 -10.64
C ARG A 375 23.75 8.81 -10.17
N ARG A 376 23.86 8.54 -8.88
CA ARG A 376 24.87 7.64 -8.34
C ARG A 376 24.68 6.23 -8.88
N GLN A 377 23.43 5.77 -8.98
CA GLN A 377 23.11 4.47 -9.56
C GLN A 377 23.48 4.42 -11.05
N ALA A 378 23.03 5.38 -11.86
CA ALA A 378 23.39 5.46 -13.28
C ALA A 378 24.90 5.58 -13.51
N ARG A 379 25.61 6.36 -12.69
CA ARG A 379 27.08 6.46 -12.73
C ARG A 379 27.78 5.16 -12.33
N ALA A 380 27.18 4.35 -11.45
CA ALA A 380 27.73 3.06 -11.06
C ALA A 380 27.51 2.02 -12.17
N GLU A 381 26.30 1.95 -12.72
CA GLU A 381 25.95 1.10 -13.87
C GLU A 381 26.81 1.44 -15.09
N ALA A 382 26.92 2.72 -15.44
CA ALA A 382 27.80 3.16 -16.53
C ALA A 382 29.28 2.84 -16.26
N ARG A 383 29.73 2.86 -14.99
CA ARG A 383 31.10 2.46 -14.65
C ARG A 383 31.30 0.95 -14.85
N GLU A 384 30.30 0.14 -14.56
CA GLU A 384 30.32 -1.31 -14.80
C GLU A 384 30.32 -1.61 -16.31
N GLU A 385 29.48 -0.93 -17.09
CA GLU A 385 29.45 -1.03 -18.56
C GLU A 385 30.79 -0.59 -19.19
N PHE A 386 31.38 0.49 -18.67
CA PHE A 386 32.71 0.94 -19.09
C PHE A 386 33.79 -0.11 -18.77
N ASN A 387 33.77 -0.69 -17.57
CA ASN A 387 34.71 -1.74 -17.20
C ASN A 387 34.53 -3.02 -18.04
N ALA A 388 33.30 -3.29 -18.49
CA ALA A 388 32.97 -4.37 -19.42
C ALA A 388 33.37 -4.05 -20.87
N GLY A 389 33.70 -2.79 -21.18
CA GLY A 389 34.09 -2.32 -22.51
C GLY A 389 32.91 -2.09 -23.47
N LEU A 390 31.70 -1.88 -22.94
CA LEU A 390 30.49 -1.65 -23.73
C LEU A 390 30.30 -0.18 -24.13
N ILE A 391 30.81 0.75 -23.32
CA ILE A 391 30.74 2.20 -23.55
C ILE A 391 32.13 2.82 -23.57
N THR A 392 32.26 3.95 -24.25
CA THR A 392 33.48 4.77 -24.30
C THR A 392 33.65 5.62 -23.02
N ILE A 393 34.84 6.19 -22.82
CA ILE A 393 35.10 7.09 -21.68
C ILE A 393 34.28 8.38 -21.83
N ASP A 394 34.12 8.86 -23.06
CA ASP A 394 33.34 10.08 -23.32
C ASP A 394 31.84 9.84 -23.08
N GLU A 395 31.27 8.72 -23.53
CA GLU A 395 29.89 8.32 -23.21
C GLU A 395 29.68 8.16 -21.70
N TYR A 396 30.63 7.55 -20.98
CA TYR A 396 30.59 7.48 -19.51
C TYR A 396 30.58 8.87 -18.86
N ARG A 397 31.38 9.81 -19.36
CA ARG A 397 31.46 11.18 -18.82
C ARG A 397 30.19 11.95 -19.11
N GLU A 398 29.59 11.78 -20.28
CA GLU A 398 28.29 12.36 -20.62
C GLU A 398 27.19 11.83 -19.68
N ILE A 399 27.10 10.52 -19.47
CA ILE A 399 26.15 9.92 -18.50
C ILE A 399 26.43 10.43 -17.08
N ALA A 400 27.69 10.62 -16.72
CA ALA A 400 28.08 11.18 -15.43
C ALA A 400 27.86 12.71 -15.31
N GLN A 401 27.41 13.37 -16.39
CA GLN A 401 27.24 14.83 -16.51
C GLN A 401 28.55 15.60 -16.29
N LEU A 402 29.65 15.07 -16.83
CA LEU A 402 30.98 15.68 -16.88
C LEU A 402 31.33 16.01 -18.32
N ASP A 403 32.08 17.09 -18.54
CA ASP A 403 32.50 17.47 -19.90
C ASP A 403 33.36 16.36 -20.54
N PRO A 404 33.07 15.90 -21.77
CA PRO A 404 33.85 14.89 -22.45
C PRO A 404 35.27 15.41 -22.75
N PHE A 405 36.25 14.52 -22.84
CA PHE A 405 37.62 14.93 -23.15
C PHE A 405 37.84 15.13 -24.67
N ASP A 406 37.01 14.51 -25.50
CA ASP A 406 37.04 14.58 -26.97
C ASP A 406 38.44 14.34 -27.56
N VAL A 407 39.15 13.36 -27.00
CA VAL A 407 40.44 12.89 -27.52
C VAL A 407 40.28 11.53 -28.19
N PRO A 408 41.09 11.17 -29.22
CA PRO A 408 40.98 9.88 -29.90
C PRO A 408 41.01 8.66 -28.96
N HIS A 409 41.70 8.78 -27.82
CA HIS A 409 41.79 7.73 -26.80
C HIS A 409 40.52 7.61 -25.92
N SER A 410 39.75 8.69 -25.74
CA SER A 410 38.53 8.70 -24.93
C SER A 410 37.28 8.30 -25.75
N ARG A 411 37.34 8.47 -27.08
CA ARG A 411 36.34 8.01 -28.06
C ARG A 411 36.48 6.54 -28.48
N ALA A 412 37.58 5.88 -28.12
CA ALA A 412 37.79 4.46 -28.42
C ALA A 412 37.18 3.55 -27.35
N LEU A 413 36.65 2.40 -27.77
CA LEU A 413 36.18 1.35 -26.87
C LEU A 413 37.37 0.52 -26.38
N TRP A 414 37.41 0.19 -25.09
CA TRP A 414 38.51 -0.55 -24.48
C TRP A 414 38.04 -1.93 -24.02
N ILE A 415 38.29 -2.97 -24.82
CA ILE A 415 37.81 -4.35 -24.53
C ILE A 415 38.87 -5.14 -23.73
N SER A 416 38.47 -5.77 -22.61
CA SER A 416 39.33 -6.56 -21.70
C SER A 416 39.40 -8.04 -22.13
N PRO A 417 40.58 -8.73 -22.09
CA PRO A 417 41.53 -8.82 -20.96
C PRO A 417 42.79 -7.95 -21.05
N GLN A 418 43.07 -7.36 -22.22
CA GLN A 418 44.30 -6.59 -22.47
C GLN A 418 44.05 -5.11 -22.77
N LYS A 419 42.78 -4.64 -22.71
CA LYS A 419 42.37 -3.26 -23.00
C LYS A 419 42.96 -2.78 -24.33
N ALA A 420 42.65 -3.48 -25.41
CA ALA A 420 42.99 -3.01 -26.75
C ALA A 420 41.97 -1.94 -27.20
N PRO A 421 42.42 -0.77 -27.70
CA PRO A 421 41.52 0.28 -28.16
C PRO A 421 40.89 -0.12 -29.51
N VAL A 422 39.56 -0.08 -29.60
CA VAL A 422 38.78 -0.26 -30.83
C VAL A 422 38.24 1.12 -31.23
N PRO A 423 38.81 1.76 -32.26
CA PRO A 423 38.37 3.07 -32.73
C PRO A 423 37.09 2.98 -33.56
N ALA A 424 36.16 3.92 -33.38
CA ALA A 424 34.93 4.02 -34.16
C ALA A 424 35.14 4.68 -35.54
N ASN A 425 36.09 5.63 -35.65
CA ASN A 425 36.38 6.38 -36.87
C ASN A 425 37.74 6.02 -37.49
N PRO A 426 37.89 6.05 -38.84
CA PRO A 426 39.16 5.80 -39.51
C PRO A 426 40.27 6.79 -39.14
N GLN A 427 39.91 8.03 -38.78
CA GLN A 427 40.84 9.06 -38.32
C GLN A 427 41.37 8.75 -36.90
N ASP A 428 40.53 8.18 -36.03
CA ASP A 428 40.91 7.74 -34.69
C ASP A 428 41.77 6.47 -34.75
N ALA A 429 41.54 5.60 -35.74
CA ALA A 429 42.35 4.41 -35.98
C ALA A 429 43.80 4.72 -36.40
N ALA A 430 43.99 5.79 -37.19
CA ALA A 430 45.31 6.28 -37.57
C ALA A 430 46.06 6.91 -36.39
N ALA A 431 45.35 7.62 -35.49
CA ALA A 431 45.94 8.24 -34.31
C ALA A 431 46.29 7.22 -33.20
N LEU A 432 45.56 6.10 -33.13
CA LEU A 432 45.76 5.03 -32.14
C LEU A 432 46.71 3.90 -32.63
N GLY A 433 47.18 3.96 -33.88
CA GLY A 433 48.13 3.00 -34.43
C GLY A 433 47.55 1.61 -34.72
N VAL A 434 46.23 1.48 -34.83
CA VAL A 434 45.53 0.19 -35.06
C VAL A 434 45.16 -0.03 -36.54
N GLY A 435 45.60 0.86 -37.43
CA GLY A 435 45.37 0.78 -38.87
C GLY A 435 46.62 0.49 -39.70
N ALA A 436 46.70 -0.75 -40.20
CA ALA A 436 47.43 -1.22 -41.40
C ALA A 436 48.94 -0.93 -41.54
N ASP A 437 49.76 -1.96 -41.34
CA ASP A 437 50.97 -2.21 -42.13
C ASP A 437 51.13 -3.71 -42.39
N THR A 438 50.45 -4.22 -43.41
CA THR A 438 50.91 -5.39 -44.17
C THR A 438 51.93 -4.91 -45.19
N GLY A 439 53.19 -4.76 -44.76
CA GLY A 439 54.36 -4.63 -45.64
C GLY A 439 55.28 -5.83 -45.42
N PRO A 440 55.63 -6.61 -46.46
CA PRO A 440 56.42 -7.82 -46.28
C PRO A 440 57.89 -7.44 -46.07
N GLY A 441 58.37 -7.56 -44.83
CA GLY A 441 59.82 -7.52 -44.56
C GLY A 441 60.18 -7.13 -43.13
N MET A 442 60.51 -8.16 -42.33
CA MET A 442 61.38 -8.18 -41.13
C MET A 442 60.72 -8.84 -39.90
N PRO A 443 61.49 -9.60 -39.08
CA PRO A 443 60.97 -10.72 -38.30
C PRO A 443 60.38 -10.30 -36.96
N ALA A 444 59.28 -10.97 -36.58
CA ALA A 444 58.73 -10.91 -35.23
C ALA A 444 59.65 -11.66 -34.25
N ILE A 445 60.13 -10.95 -33.24
CA ILE A 445 60.77 -11.51 -32.06
C ILE A 445 59.68 -12.08 -31.16
N SER A 446 59.70 -13.39 -30.92
CA SER A 446 58.86 -14.06 -29.92
C SER A 446 59.50 -14.00 -28.53
N PRO A 447 58.76 -13.66 -27.47
CA PRO A 447 58.93 -14.24 -26.14
C PRO A 447 57.86 -15.36 -25.99
N GLY A 448 58.12 -16.61 -25.63
CA GLY A 448 59.17 -17.17 -24.79
C GLY A 448 58.47 -18.02 -23.71
N GLY A 449 58.36 -19.34 -23.95
CA GLY A 449 58.29 -20.38 -22.91
C GLY A 449 56.92 -20.76 -22.32
N GLY A 450 56.33 -21.86 -22.80
CA GLY A 450 55.28 -22.62 -22.13
C GLY A 450 54.96 -23.92 -22.89
N ALA A 451 55.07 -25.07 -22.23
CA ALA A 451 55.00 -26.42 -22.79
C ALA A 451 53.62 -26.79 -23.41
N PRO A 452 53.56 -27.74 -24.36
CA PRO A 452 52.34 -28.04 -25.12
C PRO A 452 51.35 -28.92 -24.32
N LEU A 453 50.05 -28.65 -24.49
CA LEU A 453 48.93 -29.50 -24.08
C LEU A 453 48.44 -30.35 -25.27
N PRO A 454 47.75 -31.48 -25.05
CA PRO A 454 47.67 -32.58 -26.02
C PRO A 454 46.73 -32.28 -27.20
N GLU A 455 47.05 -32.89 -28.34
CA GLU A 455 46.33 -32.81 -29.61
C GLU A 455 44.89 -33.34 -29.50
N GLY A 456 43.91 -32.52 -29.90
CA GLY A 456 42.57 -32.93 -30.27
C GLY A 456 42.49 -33.28 -31.76
N PRO A 457 41.48 -34.04 -32.20
CA PRO A 457 41.50 -34.73 -33.49
C PRO A 457 41.42 -33.78 -34.67
N GLU A 458 42.18 -34.12 -35.70
CA GLU A 458 42.33 -33.44 -36.97
C GLU A 458 41.00 -33.33 -37.75
N GLY A 459 40.84 -32.18 -38.40
CA GLY A 459 39.88 -31.98 -39.48
C GLY A 459 38.95 -30.80 -39.23
N LEU A 460 39.37 -29.60 -39.64
CA LEU A 460 38.54 -28.51 -40.18
C LEU A 460 39.49 -27.39 -40.66
N ASP A 461 39.37 -27.02 -41.93
CA ASP A 461 40.22 -26.04 -42.62
C ASP A 461 40.25 -24.67 -41.93
N ALA A 462 41.44 -24.09 -41.86
CA ALA A 462 41.70 -22.76 -41.31
C ALA A 462 41.21 -21.65 -42.26
N GLY A 463 39.93 -21.30 -42.17
CA GLY A 463 39.41 -20.00 -42.59
C GLY A 463 39.45 -19.05 -41.38
N SER A 464 40.30 -18.01 -41.41
CA SER A 464 40.32 -17.02 -40.34
C SER A 464 38.95 -16.35 -40.17
N ALA A 465 38.54 -16.05 -38.94
CA ALA A 465 37.31 -15.30 -38.64
C ALA A 465 37.23 -13.95 -39.39
N ALA A 466 38.37 -13.40 -39.81
CA ALA A 466 38.45 -12.20 -40.65
C ALA A 466 37.92 -12.43 -42.08
N ALA A 467 38.10 -13.62 -42.67
CA ALA A 467 37.59 -13.97 -43.99
C ALA A 467 36.07 -14.20 -43.99
N ALA A 468 35.53 -14.77 -42.90
CA ALA A 468 34.08 -14.92 -42.72
C ALA A 468 33.37 -13.57 -42.55
N VAL A 469 34.00 -12.62 -41.85
CA VAL A 469 33.49 -11.25 -41.67
C VAL A 469 33.61 -10.43 -42.95
N ALA A 470 34.64 -10.65 -43.77
CA ALA A 470 34.76 -10.01 -45.08
C ALA A 470 33.71 -10.51 -46.08
N ALA A 471 33.39 -11.80 -46.06
CA ALA A 471 32.32 -12.39 -46.88
C ALA A 471 30.93 -11.87 -46.46
N ALA A 472 30.66 -11.72 -45.16
CA ALA A 472 29.39 -11.18 -44.65
C ALA A 472 29.17 -9.68 -44.94
N ARG A 473 30.22 -8.94 -45.31
CA ARG A 473 30.15 -7.50 -45.63
C ARG A 473 29.92 -7.20 -47.12
N ALA A 474 29.93 -8.22 -47.98
CA ALA A 474 29.72 -8.05 -49.41
C ALA A 474 28.23 -8.09 -49.83
N ASP A 475 27.31 -8.41 -48.93
CA ASP A 475 25.88 -8.45 -49.23
C ASP A 475 25.22 -7.07 -49.08
N THR A 476 24.65 -6.57 -50.17
CA THR A 476 23.86 -5.33 -50.22
C THR A 476 22.54 -5.44 -49.42
N PRO A 477 21.99 -4.32 -48.91
CA PRO A 477 20.88 -4.32 -47.93
C PRO A 477 19.53 -4.91 -48.40
N GLY A 478 19.40 -5.25 -49.69
CA GLY A 478 18.17 -5.79 -50.28
C GLY A 478 17.93 -7.27 -49.96
N ASP A 479 18.97 -8.07 -49.75
CA ASP A 479 18.83 -9.52 -49.53
C ASP A 479 18.60 -9.90 -48.07
N ALA A 480 18.85 -9.00 -47.12
CA ALA A 480 18.49 -9.22 -45.72
C ALA A 480 16.96 -9.30 -45.52
N ALA A 481 16.18 -8.53 -46.29
CA ALA A 481 14.71 -8.59 -46.23
C ALA A 481 14.16 -9.89 -46.85
N ALA A 482 14.79 -10.40 -47.91
CA ALA A 482 14.45 -11.67 -48.55
C ALA A 482 14.88 -12.88 -47.68
N ALA A 483 16.04 -12.81 -47.04
CA ALA A 483 16.52 -13.83 -46.10
C ALA A 483 15.68 -13.88 -44.81
N VAL A 484 15.23 -12.73 -44.30
CA VAL A 484 14.29 -12.65 -43.17
C VAL A 484 12.90 -13.14 -43.55
N ALA A 485 12.44 -12.91 -44.79
CA ALA A 485 11.19 -13.45 -45.31
C ALA A 485 11.25 -14.98 -45.52
N ALA A 486 12.37 -15.51 -46.01
CA ALA A 486 12.62 -16.95 -46.14
C ALA A 486 12.74 -17.64 -44.77
N ALA A 487 13.39 -16.99 -43.79
CA ALA A 487 13.48 -17.49 -42.42
C ALA A 487 12.13 -17.48 -41.69
N ARG A 488 11.25 -16.51 -41.98
CA ARG A 488 9.86 -16.50 -41.48
C ARG A 488 8.99 -17.61 -42.08
N ALA A 489 9.29 -18.08 -43.29
CA ALA A 489 8.54 -19.14 -43.95
C ALA A 489 8.88 -20.56 -43.45
N LEU A 490 9.91 -20.72 -42.62
CA LEU A 490 10.41 -22.02 -42.13
C LEU A 490 10.09 -22.31 -40.65
N ALA A 491 9.32 -21.45 -39.97
CA ALA A 491 8.82 -21.73 -38.62
C ALA A 491 7.48 -22.49 -38.67
N PRO A 492 7.29 -23.59 -37.94
CA PRO A 492 5.99 -24.24 -37.83
C PRO A 492 5.02 -23.31 -37.10
N GLY A 493 3.85 -23.08 -37.73
CA GLY A 493 2.88 -22.07 -37.31
C GLY A 493 2.23 -22.34 -35.95
N ALA A 494 2.04 -21.26 -35.19
CA ALA A 494 1.01 -21.16 -34.17
C ALA A 494 -0.08 -20.18 -34.67
N PRO A 495 -1.36 -20.45 -34.37
CA PRO A 495 -2.50 -19.86 -35.07
C PRO A 495 -2.66 -18.37 -34.73
N ALA A 496 -3.12 -17.62 -35.73
CA ALA A 496 -3.50 -16.23 -35.60
C ALA A 496 -4.86 -16.11 -34.89
N GLY A 497 -4.88 -15.33 -33.79
CA GLY A 497 -6.10 -14.77 -33.21
C GLY A 497 -6.14 -14.77 -31.69
N GLU A 498 -5.63 -13.72 -31.03
CA GLU A 498 -6.25 -13.03 -29.88
C GLU A 498 -5.38 -11.85 -29.37
N ALA A 499 -5.99 -10.96 -28.60
CA ALA A 499 -5.65 -9.55 -28.33
C ALA A 499 -4.39 -9.31 -27.43
N PRO A 500 -3.98 -8.04 -27.17
CA PRO A 500 -2.65 -7.72 -26.63
C PRO A 500 -2.51 -8.07 -25.14
N GLY A 501 -1.43 -8.80 -24.80
CA GLY A 501 -1.07 -9.15 -23.43
C GLY A 501 -0.62 -7.94 -22.61
N THR A 502 -0.94 -7.96 -21.32
CA THR A 502 -0.67 -6.90 -20.35
C THR A 502 0.83 -6.77 -20.00
N ALA A 503 1.22 -5.62 -19.44
CA ALA A 503 2.58 -5.33 -18.96
C ALA A 503 3.17 -6.42 -18.02
N ALA A 504 2.31 -7.23 -17.39
CA ALA A 504 2.71 -8.38 -16.58
C ALA A 504 3.43 -9.48 -17.39
N ALA A 505 3.05 -9.69 -18.66
CA ALA A 505 3.68 -10.67 -19.53
C ALA A 505 5.09 -10.23 -19.97
N ALA A 506 5.27 -8.92 -20.23
CA ALA A 506 6.56 -8.35 -20.55
C ALA A 506 7.55 -8.41 -19.36
N VAL A 507 7.04 -8.21 -18.12
CA VAL A 507 7.85 -8.34 -16.90
C VAL A 507 8.25 -9.79 -16.62
N ALA A 508 7.38 -10.76 -16.91
CA ALA A 508 7.72 -12.18 -16.81
C ALA A 508 8.80 -12.60 -17.82
N GLN A 509 8.76 -12.04 -19.03
CA GLN A 509 9.75 -12.26 -20.09
C GLN A 509 11.10 -11.59 -19.80
N ALA A 510 11.11 -10.42 -19.17
CA ALA A 510 12.34 -9.77 -18.70
C ALA A 510 13.02 -10.54 -17.55
N ARG A 511 12.22 -11.17 -16.67
CA ARG A 511 12.72 -12.01 -15.57
C ARG A 511 13.31 -13.34 -16.04
N SER A 512 12.79 -13.93 -17.12
CA SER A 512 13.34 -15.16 -17.69
C SER A 512 14.64 -14.94 -18.47
N ALA A 513 14.92 -13.70 -18.91
CA ALA A 513 16.12 -13.33 -19.65
C ALA A 513 17.34 -13.00 -18.77
N SER A 514 17.15 -12.80 -17.45
CA SER A 514 18.24 -12.43 -16.54
C SER A 514 18.78 -13.63 -15.75
N THR A 515 19.74 -14.36 -16.33
CA THR A 515 20.56 -15.36 -15.62
C THR A 515 21.89 -14.75 -15.18
N LEU A 516 21.91 -14.15 -13.99
CA LEU A 516 23.18 -13.85 -13.31
C LEU A 516 23.80 -15.16 -12.82
N ALA A 517 24.87 -15.61 -13.49
CA ALA A 517 25.69 -16.72 -13.04
C ALA A 517 26.54 -16.28 -11.84
N VAL A 518 26.10 -16.64 -10.63
CA VAL A 518 26.92 -16.53 -9.42
C VAL A 518 27.70 -17.84 -9.26
N PRO A 519 29.04 -17.83 -9.08
CA PRO A 519 29.77 -19.05 -8.79
C PRO A 519 29.41 -19.54 -7.38
N GLY A 520 28.88 -20.75 -7.26
CA GLY A 520 28.70 -21.42 -5.97
C GLY A 520 27.60 -22.47 -5.96
N GLN A 521 27.74 -23.45 -5.06
CA GLN A 521 26.76 -24.54 -4.84
C GLN A 521 25.33 -24.01 -4.61
N ALA A 522 25.18 -22.80 -4.05
CA ALA A 522 23.88 -22.15 -3.85
C ALA A 522 23.17 -21.73 -5.15
N ALA A 523 23.90 -21.30 -6.18
CA ALA A 523 23.30 -20.98 -7.48
C ALA A 523 22.88 -22.27 -8.21
N ALA A 524 23.72 -23.31 -8.11
CA ALA A 524 23.41 -24.63 -8.64
C ALA A 524 22.24 -25.30 -7.93
N ASP A 525 22.01 -25.04 -6.64
CA ASP A 525 20.85 -25.56 -5.89
C ASP A 525 19.58 -24.76 -6.16
N VAL A 526 19.69 -23.44 -6.34
CA VAL A 526 18.57 -22.60 -6.81
C VAL A 526 18.18 -23.00 -8.23
N ASP A 527 19.14 -23.27 -9.11
CA ASP A 527 18.89 -23.82 -10.43
C ASP A 527 18.41 -25.26 -10.39
N ARG A 528 18.87 -26.12 -9.47
CA ARG A 528 18.34 -27.47 -9.28
C ARG A 528 16.91 -27.46 -8.78
N ALA A 529 16.56 -26.52 -7.89
CA ALA A 529 15.18 -26.27 -7.43
C ALA A 529 14.30 -25.68 -8.56
N ARG A 530 14.89 -24.88 -9.46
CA ARG A 530 14.25 -24.34 -10.66
C ARG A 530 14.03 -25.43 -11.73
N GLN A 531 14.99 -26.34 -11.88
CA GLN A 531 15.01 -27.42 -12.87
C GLN A 531 14.23 -28.67 -12.41
N SER A 532 14.11 -28.92 -11.10
CA SER A 532 13.19 -29.92 -10.55
C SER A 532 11.72 -29.57 -10.81
N TYR A 533 11.45 -28.34 -11.26
CA TYR A 533 10.14 -27.88 -11.70
C TYR A 533 9.96 -27.85 -13.23
N THR A 534 11.03 -27.99 -14.02
CA THR A 534 10.93 -28.05 -15.49
C THR A 534 10.69 -29.48 -15.99
N GLY A 535 9.64 -30.07 -15.45
CA GLY A 535 9.07 -31.35 -15.87
C GLY A 535 7.56 -31.22 -16.05
N THR A 536 7.06 -30.10 -16.56
CA THR A 536 5.69 -29.97 -17.04
C THR A 536 5.55 -30.73 -18.37
N ALA A 537 5.43 -32.05 -18.27
CA ALA A 537 4.39 -32.70 -19.06
C ALA A 537 3.04 -32.13 -18.58
N PRO A 538 2.01 -32.00 -19.42
CA PRO A 538 0.70 -31.48 -19.00
C PRO A 538 0.15 -32.42 -17.92
N GLY A 539 0.33 -32.01 -16.66
CA GLY A 539 0.28 -32.91 -15.51
C GLY A 539 -1.09 -32.92 -14.86
N ALA A 540 -1.50 -34.10 -14.40
CA ALA A 540 -2.76 -34.41 -13.76
C ALA A 540 -3.25 -33.30 -12.81
N ALA A 541 -2.40 -32.67 -12.00
CA ALA A 541 -2.83 -31.64 -11.04
C ALA A 541 -3.53 -30.39 -11.63
N ALA A 542 -3.16 -29.93 -12.83
CA ALA A 542 -3.87 -28.80 -13.48
C ALA A 542 -5.19 -29.27 -14.10
N ALA A 543 -5.23 -30.53 -14.58
CA ALA A 543 -6.44 -31.20 -15.01
C ALA A 543 -7.33 -31.60 -13.82
N ASP A 544 -6.78 -31.83 -12.62
CA ASP A 544 -7.48 -32.17 -11.38
C ASP A 544 -8.08 -30.91 -10.76
N VAL A 545 -7.37 -29.77 -10.82
CA VAL A 545 -7.91 -28.45 -10.43
C VAL A 545 -8.95 -27.97 -11.45
N ALA A 546 -8.77 -28.26 -12.74
CA ALA A 546 -9.78 -27.98 -13.77
C ALA A 546 -10.99 -28.94 -13.68
N ALA A 547 -10.77 -30.23 -13.39
CA ALA A 547 -11.84 -31.20 -13.18
C ALA A 547 -12.59 -30.97 -11.86
N ALA A 548 -11.91 -30.49 -10.81
CA ALA A 548 -12.55 -30.00 -9.59
C ALA A 548 -13.35 -28.70 -9.84
N ARG A 549 -12.95 -27.88 -10.82
CA ARG A 549 -13.73 -26.71 -11.29
C ARG A 549 -14.92 -27.10 -12.17
N GLU A 550 -14.80 -28.14 -12.98
CA GLU A 550 -15.88 -28.65 -13.84
C GLU A 550 -16.87 -29.58 -13.10
N GLY A 551 -16.50 -30.12 -11.93
CA GLY A 551 -17.30 -31.07 -11.16
C GLY A 551 -18.47 -30.49 -10.35
N ILE A 552 -18.70 -29.16 -10.37
CA ILE A 552 -19.76 -28.50 -9.59
C ILE A 552 -21.14 -28.56 -10.28
N GLU A 553 -21.26 -29.27 -11.41
CA GLU A 553 -22.56 -29.57 -12.01
C GLU A 553 -22.85 -31.07 -11.99
N ARG A 554 -23.73 -31.52 -11.08
CA ARG A 554 -24.93 -32.36 -11.38
C ARG A 554 -25.62 -32.95 -10.14
N LYS A 555 -26.93 -32.67 -10.08
CA LYS A 555 -28.08 -33.59 -9.90
C LYS A 555 -28.03 -34.62 -8.75
N ALA A 556 -28.06 -34.13 -7.51
CA ALA A 556 -28.78 -34.79 -6.43
C ALA A 556 -30.01 -33.94 -6.08
N LEU A 557 -31.19 -34.55 -6.01
CA LEU A 557 -32.43 -33.89 -5.60
C LEU A 557 -32.34 -33.54 -4.10
N PRO A 558 -32.64 -32.30 -3.67
CA PRO A 558 -32.83 -32.01 -2.26
C PRO A 558 -34.12 -32.67 -1.76
N ASP A 559 -34.08 -33.19 -0.54
CA ASP A 559 -35.29 -33.42 0.26
C ASP A 559 -36.10 -32.11 0.29
N GLU A 560 -37.42 -32.20 0.04
CA GLU A 560 -38.22 -31.07 -0.45
C GLU A 560 -38.42 -29.88 0.53
N ASP A 561 -37.85 -29.91 1.74
CA ASP A 561 -38.15 -28.94 2.81
C ASP A 561 -36.92 -28.23 3.44
N GLY A 562 -35.76 -28.10 2.77
CA GLY A 562 -34.64 -27.33 3.35
C GLY A 562 -33.28 -27.37 2.62
N TYR A 563 -32.27 -26.70 3.20
CA TYR A 563 -30.87 -26.71 2.76
C TYR A 563 -29.98 -27.47 3.76
N GLU A 564 -29.16 -28.39 3.27
CA GLU A 564 -28.12 -29.07 4.05
C GLU A 564 -26.86 -29.23 3.18
N ALA A 565 -25.69 -28.90 3.73
CA ALA A 565 -24.42 -29.08 3.04
C ALA A 565 -24.07 -30.57 2.91
N THR A 566 -23.71 -31.01 1.70
CA THR A 566 -23.40 -32.41 1.40
C THR A 566 -21.98 -32.78 1.82
N ASP A 567 -21.68 -34.07 1.96
CA ASP A 567 -20.30 -34.53 2.20
C ASP A 567 -19.37 -34.11 1.05
N ASP A 568 -19.89 -34.10 -0.19
CA ASP A 568 -19.14 -33.67 -1.38
C ASP A 568 -18.77 -32.18 -1.33
N ASP A 569 -19.61 -31.31 -0.75
CA ASP A 569 -19.28 -29.89 -0.55
C ASP A 569 -18.08 -29.73 0.38
N PHE A 570 -18.06 -30.46 1.49
CA PHE A 570 -16.94 -30.45 2.43
C PHE A 570 -15.67 -31.05 1.83
N ASP A 571 -15.80 -32.20 1.15
CA ASP A 571 -14.68 -32.89 0.54
C ASP A 571 -14.07 -32.07 -0.62
N GLY A 572 -14.89 -31.37 -1.40
CA GLY A 572 -14.44 -30.48 -2.47
C GLY A 572 -13.57 -29.33 -1.95
N VAL A 573 -14.03 -28.62 -0.91
CA VAL A 573 -13.26 -27.53 -0.29
C VAL A 573 -12.02 -28.07 0.43
N SER A 574 -12.14 -29.18 1.15
CA SER A 574 -11.03 -29.83 1.85
C SER A 574 -9.92 -30.22 0.86
N ASN A 575 -10.27 -30.87 -0.25
CA ASN A 575 -9.30 -31.26 -1.28
C ASN A 575 -8.61 -30.06 -1.93
N ALA A 576 -9.36 -28.98 -2.20
CA ALA A 576 -8.79 -27.75 -2.76
C ALA A 576 -7.79 -27.08 -1.80
N VAL A 577 -8.15 -26.98 -0.51
CA VAL A 577 -7.27 -26.46 0.54
C VAL A 577 -6.06 -27.35 0.73
N ALA A 578 -6.23 -28.68 0.75
CA ALA A 578 -5.15 -29.64 0.89
C ALA A 578 -4.13 -29.53 -0.25
N ALA A 579 -4.60 -29.40 -1.50
CA ALA A 579 -3.74 -29.20 -2.66
C ALA A 579 -2.95 -27.89 -2.56
N ALA A 580 -3.62 -26.79 -2.19
CA ALA A 580 -2.99 -25.49 -2.02
C ALA A 580 -1.93 -25.48 -0.91
N LEU A 581 -2.25 -26.06 0.25
CA LEU A 581 -1.31 -26.19 1.38
C LEU A 581 -0.13 -27.10 1.04
N THR A 582 -0.36 -28.21 0.34
CA THR A 582 0.74 -29.12 -0.07
C THR A 582 1.74 -28.40 -0.96
N ALA A 583 1.26 -27.66 -1.98
CA ALA A 583 2.12 -26.87 -2.85
C ALA A 583 2.84 -25.75 -2.09
N LEU A 584 2.13 -25.07 -1.17
CA LEU A 584 2.68 -24.00 -0.35
C LEU A 584 3.80 -24.50 0.58
N LEU A 585 3.59 -25.61 1.28
CA LEU A 585 4.55 -26.18 2.23
C LEU A 585 5.78 -26.76 1.54
N ALA A 586 5.62 -27.37 0.35
CA ALA A 586 6.76 -27.78 -0.46
C ALA A 586 7.66 -26.60 -0.86
N ARG A 587 7.04 -25.47 -1.27
CA ARG A 587 7.77 -24.23 -1.56
C ARG A 587 8.41 -23.64 -0.30
N GLN A 588 7.69 -23.66 0.82
CA GLN A 588 8.19 -23.17 2.11
C GLN A 588 9.45 -23.92 2.55
N GLN A 589 9.44 -25.25 2.47
CA GLN A 589 10.61 -26.09 2.73
C GLN A 589 11.78 -25.69 1.83
N GLY A 590 11.58 -25.56 0.52
CA GLY A 590 12.63 -25.17 -0.42
C GLY A 590 13.25 -23.81 -0.10
N VAL A 591 12.43 -22.82 0.27
CA VAL A 591 12.90 -21.48 0.66
C VAL A 591 13.68 -21.52 1.97
N ILE A 592 13.23 -22.28 2.96
CA ILE A 592 13.92 -22.44 4.25
C ILE A 592 15.28 -23.10 4.05
N VAL A 593 15.36 -24.16 3.24
CA VAL A 593 16.62 -24.81 2.88
C VAL A 593 17.56 -23.85 2.15
N ALA A 594 17.05 -23.08 1.18
CA ALA A 594 17.85 -22.07 0.48
C ALA A 594 18.37 -20.97 1.43
N ARG A 595 17.56 -20.57 2.43
CA ARG A 595 17.96 -19.59 3.46
C ARG A 595 19.04 -20.14 4.39
N LEU A 596 18.96 -21.41 4.79
CA LEU A 596 20.05 -22.06 5.55
C LEU A 596 21.38 -22.02 4.77
N ARG A 597 21.34 -22.21 3.45
CA ARG A 597 22.52 -22.14 2.59
C ARG A 597 22.98 -20.71 2.27
N ALA A 598 22.17 -19.69 2.57
CA ALA A 598 22.48 -18.31 2.23
C ALA A 598 23.67 -17.76 3.04
N PRO A 599 24.67 -17.12 2.40
CA PRO A 599 25.83 -16.55 3.09
C PRO A 599 25.46 -15.53 4.19
N LYS A 600 24.37 -14.78 4.01
CA LYS A 600 23.90 -13.78 4.99
C LYS A 600 23.44 -14.38 6.32
N ILE A 601 22.97 -15.63 6.31
CA ILE A 601 22.53 -16.37 7.50
C ILE A 601 23.72 -17.10 8.14
N ARG A 602 24.64 -17.60 7.32
CA ARG A 602 25.81 -18.37 7.79
C ARG A 602 26.96 -17.51 8.31
N LYS A 603 27.05 -16.23 7.95
CA LYS A 603 28.12 -15.36 8.47
C LYS A 603 28.09 -15.35 10.00
N HIS A 604 29.26 -15.43 10.62
CA HIS A 604 29.44 -15.51 12.07
C HIS A 604 28.84 -16.75 12.74
N THR A 605 28.56 -17.83 12.00
CA THR A 605 28.13 -19.11 12.60
C THR A 605 29.15 -20.21 12.36
N ARG A 606 29.02 -21.31 13.10
CA ARG A 606 29.91 -22.48 13.01
C ARG A 606 29.88 -23.16 11.64
N TYR A 607 28.82 -22.91 10.87
CA TYR A 607 28.56 -23.44 9.53
C TYR A 607 29.07 -22.54 8.39
N TRP A 608 29.85 -21.49 8.70
CA TRP A 608 30.58 -20.71 7.70
C TRP A 608 31.85 -21.42 7.24
N GLU A 609 31.98 -21.59 5.92
CA GLU A 609 33.21 -22.05 5.29
C GLU A 609 34.06 -20.83 4.88
N PRO A 610 35.27 -20.64 5.44
CA PRO A 610 36.12 -19.50 5.12
C PRO A 610 36.65 -19.56 3.67
N ASP A 611 36.59 -18.45 2.92
CA ASP A 611 37.09 -18.35 1.54
C ASP A 611 38.64 -18.25 1.44
N GLY A 612 39.35 -18.54 2.54
CA GLY A 612 40.81 -18.47 2.62
C GLY A 612 41.33 -18.17 4.04
N PRO A 613 42.65 -18.15 4.25
CA PRO A 613 43.28 -17.99 5.57
C PRO A 613 43.07 -16.61 6.23
N GLY A 614 42.54 -15.62 5.50
CA GLY A 614 42.23 -14.28 6.01
C GLY A 614 40.75 -14.02 6.32
N ASP A 615 39.87 -14.99 6.09
CA ASP A 615 38.42 -14.80 6.27
C ASP A 615 37.99 -15.01 7.74
N GLN A 616 37.84 -13.90 8.46
CA GLN A 616 37.44 -13.86 9.88
C GLN A 616 35.92 -13.95 10.09
N ARG A 617 35.13 -14.23 9.04
CA ARG A 617 33.66 -14.29 9.15
C ARG A 617 33.16 -15.55 9.86
N ARG A 618 34.01 -16.56 10.08
CA ARG A 618 33.65 -17.75 10.88
C ARG A 618 33.68 -17.42 12.38
N ASN A 619 32.64 -17.80 13.10
CA ASN A 619 32.56 -17.73 14.56
C ASN A 619 31.77 -18.95 15.08
N ASP A 620 31.73 -19.21 16.38
CA ASP A 620 31.10 -20.43 16.93
C ASP A 620 29.62 -20.27 17.33
N GLN A 621 28.96 -19.21 16.86
CA GLN A 621 27.54 -18.98 17.18
C GLN A 621 26.62 -19.99 16.46
N PRO A 622 25.48 -20.37 17.06
CA PRO A 622 24.44 -21.11 16.38
C PRO A 622 23.75 -20.23 15.30
N VAL A 623 23.12 -20.88 14.33
CA VAL A 623 22.17 -20.29 13.39
C VAL A 623 20.88 -19.95 14.14
N ASP A 624 20.40 -18.74 13.88
CA ASP A 624 19.11 -18.25 14.36
C ASP A 624 17.97 -18.92 13.58
N GLY A 625 17.30 -19.89 14.22
CA GLY A 625 16.21 -20.67 13.65
C GLY A 625 14.98 -19.81 13.31
N ASP A 626 14.65 -18.83 14.14
CA ASP A 626 13.48 -17.96 13.94
C ASP A 626 13.68 -17.08 12.69
N ARG A 627 14.90 -16.58 12.50
CA ARG A 627 15.27 -15.80 11.31
C ARG A 627 15.29 -16.64 10.03
N VAL A 628 15.73 -17.89 10.11
CA VAL A 628 15.74 -18.82 8.97
C VAL A 628 14.31 -19.10 8.52
N VAL A 629 13.45 -19.43 9.48
CA VAL A 629 12.08 -19.90 9.23
C VAL A 629 11.14 -18.75 8.88
N SER A 630 11.23 -17.60 9.58
CA SER A 630 10.45 -16.39 9.32
C SER A 630 8.93 -16.62 9.35
N ALA A 631 8.43 -17.13 10.48
CA ALA A 631 7.07 -17.64 10.62
C ALA A 631 5.96 -16.64 10.26
N ALA A 632 6.06 -15.38 10.69
CA ALA A 632 5.04 -14.36 10.44
C ALA A 632 4.76 -14.13 8.95
N ARG A 633 5.82 -14.11 8.12
CA ARG A 633 5.67 -13.97 6.66
C ARG A 633 4.89 -15.13 6.06
N TRP A 634 5.15 -16.35 6.52
CA TRP A 634 4.47 -17.53 6.00
C TRP A 634 3.02 -17.62 6.46
N ALA A 635 2.70 -17.13 7.65
CA ALA A 635 1.32 -17.02 8.11
C ALA A 635 0.48 -16.14 7.18
N GLU A 636 1.00 -14.97 6.81
CA GLU A 636 0.36 -14.06 5.86
C GLU A 636 0.20 -14.70 4.48
N GLU A 637 1.26 -15.35 3.97
CA GLU A 637 1.26 -16.01 2.67
C GLU A 637 0.28 -17.20 2.63
N THR A 638 0.12 -17.93 3.73
CA THR A 638 -0.92 -18.97 3.89
C THR A 638 -2.31 -18.37 3.81
N ALA A 639 -2.58 -17.30 4.56
CA ALA A 639 -3.90 -16.65 4.54
C ALA A 639 -4.23 -16.14 3.12
N GLN A 640 -3.29 -15.49 2.44
CA GLN A 640 -3.45 -15.00 1.07
C GLN A 640 -3.69 -16.13 0.06
N THR A 641 -3.01 -17.28 0.23
CA THR A 641 -3.16 -18.43 -0.67
C THR A 641 -4.53 -19.09 -0.53
N LEU A 642 -5.05 -19.20 0.70
CA LEU A 642 -6.32 -19.87 0.97
C LEU A 642 -7.55 -18.97 0.79
N MET A 643 -7.40 -17.66 1.00
CA MET A 643 -8.48 -16.69 0.92
C MET A 643 -9.37 -16.84 -0.34
N PRO A 644 -8.84 -16.85 -1.58
CA PRO A 644 -9.70 -16.93 -2.77
C PRO A 644 -10.49 -18.26 -2.85
N ILE A 645 -9.89 -19.38 -2.43
CA ILE A 645 -10.54 -20.70 -2.42
C ILE A 645 -11.71 -20.69 -1.43
N LEU A 646 -11.46 -20.20 -0.21
CA LEU A 646 -12.45 -20.18 0.86
C LEU A 646 -13.55 -19.15 0.60
N GLN A 647 -13.24 -18.00 0.01
CA GLN A 647 -14.23 -16.99 -0.36
C GLN A 647 -15.16 -17.51 -1.46
N GLN A 648 -14.63 -18.22 -2.45
CA GLN A 648 -15.44 -18.83 -3.50
C GLN A 648 -16.38 -19.89 -2.93
N ALA A 649 -15.87 -20.76 -2.04
CA ALA A 649 -16.67 -21.75 -1.34
C ALA A 649 -17.79 -21.10 -0.51
N ALA A 650 -17.44 -20.10 0.31
CA ALA A 650 -18.41 -19.38 1.13
C ALA A 650 -19.49 -18.68 0.29
N ALA A 651 -19.12 -18.06 -0.82
CA ALA A 651 -20.08 -17.43 -1.73
C ALA A 651 -21.02 -18.46 -2.36
N SER A 652 -20.49 -19.58 -2.84
CA SER A 652 -21.30 -20.68 -3.40
C SER A 652 -22.30 -21.23 -2.39
N THR A 653 -21.83 -21.53 -1.17
CA THR A 653 -22.68 -22.01 -0.07
C THR A 653 -23.76 -20.98 0.30
N ALA A 654 -23.40 -19.70 0.47
CA ALA A 654 -24.35 -18.67 0.83
C ALA A 654 -25.42 -18.44 -0.26
N THR A 655 -25.02 -18.46 -1.54
CA THR A 655 -25.94 -18.36 -2.66
C THR A 655 -26.91 -19.55 -2.69
N ALA A 656 -26.41 -20.78 -2.48
CA ALA A 656 -27.26 -21.98 -2.44
C ALA A 656 -28.28 -21.91 -1.30
N VAL A 657 -27.84 -21.54 -0.08
CA VAL A 657 -28.71 -21.37 1.09
C VAL A 657 -29.78 -20.31 0.82
N GLY A 658 -29.40 -19.14 0.31
CA GLY A 658 -30.33 -18.06 -0.01
C GLY A 658 -31.36 -18.46 -1.08
N GLN A 659 -30.92 -19.15 -2.13
CA GLN A 659 -31.80 -19.67 -3.18
C GLN A 659 -32.82 -20.66 -2.62
N THR A 660 -32.39 -21.60 -1.76
CA THR A 660 -33.28 -22.60 -1.16
C THR A 660 -34.27 -21.99 -0.17
N LEU A 661 -33.82 -21.06 0.68
CA LEU A 661 -34.66 -20.52 1.77
C LEU A 661 -35.55 -19.34 1.35
N THR A 662 -35.10 -18.51 0.40
CA THR A 662 -35.78 -17.24 0.05
C THR A 662 -36.02 -17.07 -1.45
N GLY A 663 -35.48 -17.96 -2.29
CA GLY A 663 -35.49 -17.80 -3.74
C GLY A 663 -34.48 -16.76 -4.27
N ALA A 664 -33.68 -16.13 -3.40
CA ALA A 664 -32.71 -15.10 -3.74
C ALA A 664 -31.28 -15.49 -3.35
N GLY A 665 -30.36 -15.50 -4.32
CA GLY A 665 -28.97 -15.94 -4.13
C GLY A 665 -28.00 -14.87 -3.62
N THR A 666 -28.38 -14.06 -2.63
CA THR A 666 -27.52 -12.98 -2.10
C THR A 666 -26.43 -13.50 -1.18
N VAL A 667 -25.20 -13.03 -1.35
CA VAL A 667 -24.07 -13.38 -0.46
C VAL A 667 -23.94 -12.30 0.63
N PRO A 668 -24.19 -12.62 1.91
CA PRO A 668 -24.03 -11.65 2.98
C PRO A 668 -22.55 -11.41 3.29
N PRO A 669 -22.14 -10.19 3.71
CA PRO A 669 -20.75 -9.90 4.08
C PRO A 669 -20.20 -10.84 5.17
N ALA A 670 -21.04 -11.31 6.08
CA ALA A 670 -20.65 -12.24 7.14
C ALA A 670 -20.21 -13.62 6.59
N ALA A 671 -20.73 -14.07 5.44
CA ALA A 671 -20.27 -15.30 4.80
C ALA A 671 -18.84 -15.17 4.27
N VAL A 672 -18.50 -14.02 3.68
CA VAL A 672 -17.13 -13.71 3.27
C VAL A 672 -16.21 -13.55 4.50
N GLY A 673 -16.75 -13.00 5.60
CA GLY A 673 -16.06 -12.90 6.88
C GLY A 673 -15.67 -14.27 7.46
N ALA A 674 -16.53 -15.28 7.33
CA ALA A 674 -16.22 -16.65 7.78
C ALA A 674 -15.03 -17.25 7.01
N ALA A 675 -14.96 -17.06 5.70
CA ALA A 675 -13.83 -17.49 4.88
C ALA A 675 -12.51 -16.79 5.29
N ALA A 676 -12.58 -15.48 5.54
CA ALA A 676 -11.40 -14.70 5.92
C ALA A 676 -10.83 -15.13 7.28
N LEU A 677 -11.72 -15.44 8.22
CA LEU A 677 -11.31 -15.89 9.55
C LEU A 677 -10.70 -17.31 9.48
N SER A 678 -11.29 -18.22 8.71
CA SER A 678 -10.73 -19.56 8.45
C SER A 678 -9.32 -19.50 7.83
N ALA A 679 -9.10 -18.59 6.87
CA ALA A 679 -7.78 -18.39 6.25
C ALA A 679 -6.74 -17.87 7.27
N THR A 680 -7.16 -16.96 8.15
CA THR A 680 -6.30 -16.37 9.19
C THR A 680 -5.87 -17.43 10.20
N GLN A 681 -6.80 -18.27 10.69
CA GLN A 681 -6.49 -19.36 11.62
C GLN A 681 -5.55 -20.40 11.02
N ALA A 682 -5.67 -20.69 9.72
CA ALA A 682 -4.69 -21.55 9.04
C ALA A 682 -3.28 -20.94 9.06
N GLY A 683 -3.16 -19.62 8.90
CA GLY A 683 -1.88 -18.90 9.03
C GLY A 683 -1.29 -18.98 10.44
N GLU A 684 -2.13 -18.86 11.48
CA GLU A 684 -1.70 -19.04 12.88
C GLU A 684 -1.19 -20.47 13.13
N ALA A 685 -1.86 -21.48 12.59
CA ALA A 685 -1.41 -22.88 12.69
C ALA A 685 -0.06 -23.11 11.99
N ILE A 686 0.18 -22.47 10.83
CA ILE A 686 1.49 -22.49 10.18
C ILE A 686 2.56 -21.80 11.04
N THR A 687 2.20 -20.74 11.77
CA THR A 687 3.13 -20.10 12.71
C THR A 687 3.58 -21.07 13.80
N ALA A 688 2.65 -21.82 14.39
CA ALA A 688 2.96 -22.83 15.40
C ALA A 688 3.84 -23.97 14.85
N PHE A 689 3.50 -24.50 13.68
CA PHE A 689 4.30 -25.51 12.97
C PHE A 689 5.74 -25.04 12.71
N LEU A 690 5.91 -23.78 12.33
CA LEU A 690 7.21 -23.20 12.07
C LEU A 690 8.02 -22.89 13.34
N ALA A 691 7.34 -22.62 14.46
CA ALA A 691 7.99 -22.51 15.77
C ALA A 691 8.56 -23.87 16.22
N GLU A 692 7.84 -24.97 15.99
CA GLU A 692 8.34 -26.33 16.24
C GLU A 692 9.57 -26.65 15.37
N LEU A 693 9.56 -26.24 14.09
CA LEU A 693 10.73 -26.38 13.22
C LEU A 693 11.93 -25.56 13.71
N ALA A 694 11.70 -24.33 14.19
CA ALA A 694 12.75 -23.49 14.74
C ALA A 694 13.37 -24.09 16.01
N GLU A 695 12.57 -24.74 16.86
CA GLU A 695 13.06 -25.52 18.01
C GLU A 695 13.84 -26.76 17.56
N ALA A 696 13.33 -27.54 16.60
CA ALA A 696 14.02 -28.71 16.06
C ALA A 696 15.39 -28.33 15.45
N LEU A 697 15.47 -27.17 14.79
CA LEU A 697 16.74 -26.61 14.30
C LEU A 697 17.66 -26.15 15.42
N ARG A 698 17.15 -25.64 16.55
CA ARG A 698 17.97 -25.30 17.71
C ARG A 698 18.54 -26.57 18.36
N ASP A 699 17.71 -27.59 18.55
CA ASP A 699 18.12 -28.87 19.12
C ASP A 699 19.15 -29.59 18.24
N ALA A 700 18.92 -29.64 16.93
CA ALA A 700 19.82 -30.31 15.99
C ALA A 700 21.23 -29.70 16.00
N GLN A 701 21.38 -28.40 16.29
CA GLN A 701 22.68 -27.73 16.34
C GLN A 701 23.58 -28.16 17.50
N HIS A 702 23.06 -28.88 18.49
CA HIS A 702 23.88 -29.48 19.56
C HIS A 702 24.68 -30.67 19.07
N THR A 703 24.17 -31.42 18.09
CA THR A 703 24.80 -32.62 17.54
C THR A 703 25.31 -32.42 16.11
N ALA A 704 24.72 -31.49 15.36
CA ALA A 704 25.01 -31.29 13.96
C ALA A 704 26.37 -30.62 13.75
N THR A 705 27.26 -31.34 13.09
CA THR A 705 28.61 -30.90 12.75
C THR A 705 28.69 -30.24 11.37
N THR A 706 27.71 -30.51 10.50
CA THR A 706 27.66 -29.98 9.13
C THR A 706 26.35 -29.25 8.84
N LEU A 707 26.36 -28.37 7.82
CA LEU A 707 25.16 -27.67 7.38
C LEU A 707 24.13 -28.64 6.77
N GLU A 708 24.60 -29.70 6.09
CA GLU A 708 23.72 -30.68 5.45
C GLU A 708 22.90 -31.47 6.48
N GLU A 709 23.44 -31.75 7.67
CA GLU A 709 22.68 -32.37 8.77
C GLU A 709 21.50 -31.49 9.23
N LEU A 710 21.65 -30.15 9.18
CA LEU A 710 20.53 -29.23 9.44
C LEU A 710 19.51 -29.22 8.30
N VAL A 711 19.95 -29.33 7.05
CA VAL A 711 19.07 -29.44 5.88
C VAL A 711 18.27 -30.76 5.91
N GLU A 712 18.90 -31.85 6.33
CA GLU A 712 18.25 -33.15 6.57
C GLU A 712 17.22 -33.04 7.70
N THR A 713 17.53 -32.31 8.78
CA THR A 713 16.59 -32.03 9.87
C THR A 713 15.33 -31.33 9.36
N VAL A 714 15.48 -30.26 8.55
CA VAL A 714 14.33 -29.58 7.93
C VAL A 714 13.54 -30.55 7.05
N SER A 715 14.21 -31.30 6.18
CA SER A 715 13.54 -32.18 5.23
C SER A 715 12.81 -33.35 5.91
N GLY A 716 13.41 -33.90 6.97
CA GLY A 716 12.80 -34.93 7.81
C GLY A 716 11.57 -34.39 8.56
N PHE A 717 11.67 -33.18 9.14
CA PHE A 717 10.55 -32.53 9.81
C PHE A 717 9.35 -32.35 8.88
N TYR A 718 9.56 -31.78 7.69
CA TYR A 718 8.49 -31.60 6.71
C TYR A 718 7.89 -32.94 6.26
N SER A 719 8.71 -33.95 6.03
CA SER A 719 8.25 -35.27 5.57
C SER A 719 7.35 -35.97 6.60
N LEU A 720 7.63 -35.77 7.89
CA LEU A 720 6.87 -36.38 8.99
C LEU A 720 5.62 -35.59 9.36
N ALA A 721 5.71 -34.26 9.46
CA ALA A 721 4.66 -33.43 10.04
C ALA A 721 3.67 -32.87 9.00
N THR A 722 4.07 -32.68 7.74
CA THR A 722 3.22 -32.07 6.70
C THR A 722 1.93 -32.85 6.41
N PRO A 723 1.94 -34.19 6.23
CA PRO A 723 0.73 -34.92 5.85
C PRO A 723 -0.42 -34.77 6.85
N GLU A 724 -0.12 -34.86 8.15
CA GLU A 724 -1.13 -34.71 9.20
C GLU A 724 -1.60 -33.25 9.34
N LEU A 725 -0.67 -32.29 9.23
CA LEU A 725 -1.00 -30.87 9.28
C LEU A 725 -1.95 -30.47 8.16
N VAL A 726 -1.64 -30.87 6.92
CA VAL A 726 -2.45 -30.56 5.74
C VAL A 726 -3.85 -31.14 5.88
N ALA A 727 -3.97 -32.42 6.27
CA ALA A 727 -5.27 -33.07 6.45
C ALA A 727 -6.11 -32.34 7.50
N ARG A 728 -5.51 -32.00 8.66
CA ARG A 728 -6.19 -31.31 9.76
C ARG A 728 -6.66 -29.92 9.37
N LEU A 729 -5.80 -29.14 8.70
CA LEU A 729 -6.14 -27.77 8.29
C LEU A 729 -7.17 -27.75 7.16
N ALA A 730 -7.07 -28.67 6.20
CA ALA A 730 -8.04 -28.80 5.13
C ALA A 730 -9.45 -29.08 5.66
N GLU A 731 -9.58 -30.06 6.57
CA GLU A 731 -10.86 -30.38 7.21
C GLU A 731 -11.39 -29.20 8.04
N ALA A 732 -10.53 -28.57 8.85
CA ALA A 732 -10.93 -27.43 9.69
C ALA A 732 -11.41 -26.23 8.87
N CYS A 733 -10.68 -25.85 7.81
CA CYS A 733 -11.06 -24.75 6.93
C CYS A 733 -12.36 -25.05 6.17
N ALA A 734 -12.55 -26.26 5.66
CA ALA A 734 -13.77 -26.64 4.95
C ALA A 734 -14.99 -26.56 5.87
N VAL A 735 -14.90 -27.16 7.05
CA VAL A 735 -16.01 -27.23 8.01
C VAL A 735 -16.37 -25.84 8.54
N ALA A 736 -15.39 -25.03 8.93
CA ALA A 736 -15.63 -23.68 9.45
C ALA A 736 -16.21 -22.74 8.37
N THR A 737 -15.72 -22.85 7.13
CA THR A 737 -16.13 -21.97 6.03
C THR A 737 -17.53 -22.29 5.54
N ILE A 738 -17.84 -23.56 5.27
CA ILE A 738 -19.15 -23.97 4.76
C ILE A 738 -20.23 -23.71 5.82
N ASN A 739 -20.04 -24.16 7.05
CA ASN A 739 -21.05 -23.97 8.09
C ASN A 739 -21.19 -22.48 8.48
N GLY A 740 -20.10 -21.72 8.53
CA GLY A 740 -20.14 -20.29 8.83
C GLY A 740 -20.84 -19.49 7.72
N ALA A 741 -20.59 -19.82 6.45
CA ALA A 741 -21.26 -19.19 5.32
C ALA A 741 -22.75 -19.52 5.27
N ALA A 742 -23.12 -20.78 5.54
CA ALA A 742 -24.50 -21.20 5.62
C ALA A 742 -25.26 -20.51 6.77
N GLU A 743 -24.64 -20.40 7.95
CA GLU A 743 -25.24 -19.72 9.10
C GLU A 743 -25.46 -18.24 8.81
N ALA A 744 -24.47 -17.57 8.22
CA ALA A 744 -24.57 -16.17 7.84
C ALA A 744 -25.69 -15.91 6.82
N ALA A 745 -25.85 -16.80 5.84
CA ALA A 745 -26.92 -16.73 4.85
C ALA A 745 -28.30 -16.98 5.48
N ALA A 746 -28.41 -17.97 6.38
CA ALA A 746 -29.63 -18.27 7.12
C ALA A 746 -30.06 -17.11 8.04
N GLU A 747 -29.12 -16.49 8.75
CA GLU A 747 -29.38 -15.33 9.61
C GLU A 747 -29.88 -14.14 8.76
N SER A 748 -29.27 -13.92 7.58
CA SER A 748 -29.70 -12.87 6.65
C SER A 748 -31.06 -13.13 6.01
N ALA A 749 -31.51 -14.38 5.91
CA ALA A 749 -32.81 -14.76 5.37
C ALA A 749 -33.97 -14.42 6.31
N GLY A 750 -33.69 -14.17 7.59
CA GLY A 750 -34.64 -13.61 8.56
C GLY A 750 -35.10 -14.59 9.64
N PRO A 751 -35.93 -14.11 10.59
CA PRO A 751 -36.23 -14.81 11.85
C PRO A 751 -37.11 -16.06 11.70
N ALA A 752 -37.68 -16.30 10.52
CA ALA A 752 -38.48 -17.49 10.22
C ALA A 752 -37.62 -18.73 9.90
N VAL A 753 -36.31 -18.55 9.71
CA VAL A 753 -35.39 -19.65 9.44
C VAL A 753 -34.98 -20.33 10.72
N VAL A 754 -35.17 -21.65 10.77
CA VAL A 754 -34.69 -22.52 11.83
C VAL A 754 -33.57 -23.41 11.29
N ARG A 755 -32.72 -23.87 12.20
CA ARG A 755 -31.60 -24.74 11.88
C ARG A 755 -31.50 -25.88 12.89
N THR A 756 -31.21 -27.07 12.39
CA THR A 756 -31.13 -28.30 13.17
C THR A 756 -29.72 -28.85 13.10
N TRP A 757 -29.16 -29.21 14.26
CA TRP A 757 -27.80 -29.75 14.33
C TRP A 757 -27.76 -31.22 13.94
N ILE A 758 -26.97 -31.53 12.91
CA ILE A 758 -26.81 -32.86 12.36
C ILE A 758 -25.36 -33.32 12.55
N THR A 759 -25.20 -34.45 13.24
CA THR A 759 -23.93 -35.14 13.40
C THR A 759 -23.83 -36.28 12.39
N ARG A 760 -22.59 -36.70 12.07
CA ARG A 760 -22.33 -37.86 11.22
C ARG A 760 -22.75 -39.22 11.83
N GLY A 761 -23.10 -39.25 13.12
CA GLY A 761 -23.57 -40.45 13.80
C GLY A 761 -22.52 -41.55 14.04
N ASP A 762 -21.24 -41.28 13.77
CA ASP A 762 -20.15 -42.25 13.96
C ASP A 762 -19.51 -42.16 15.35
N THR A 763 -18.63 -43.12 15.66
CA THR A 763 -17.92 -43.21 16.94
C THR A 763 -16.90 -42.08 17.15
N ARG A 764 -16.56 -41.31 16.11
CA ARG A 764 -15.61 -40.18 16.19
C ARG A 764 -16.32 -38.88 16.58
N VAL A 765 -17.66 -38.80 16.52
CA VAL A 765 -18.40 -37.64 17.01
C VAL A 765 -18.25 -37.53 18.53
N ARG A 766 -17.90 -36.34 19.01
CA ARG A 766 -17.69 -36.05 20.44
C ARG A 766 -19.00 -36.17 21.23
N PRO A 767 -18.98 -36.55 22.52
CA PRO A 767 -20.18 -36.62 23.36
C PRO A 767 -20.99 -35.32 23.39
N ALA A 768 -20.33 -34.17 23.52
CA ALA A 768 -20.95 -32.86 23.51
C ALA A 768 -21.75 -32.57 22.23
N HIS A 769 -21.21 -32.98 21.08
CA HIS A 769 -21.88 -32.79 19.78
C HIS A 769 -22.99 -33.82 19.55
N ARG A 770 -22.85 -35.04 20.06
CA ARG A 770 -23.93 -36.04 20.06
C ARG A 770 -25.15 -35.56 20.83
N ALA A 771 -24.95 -34.84 21.93
CA ALA A 771 -26.04 -34.22 22.69
C ALA A 771 -26.80 -33.15 21.90
N LEU A 772 -26.17 -32.53 20.90
CA LEU A 772 -26.80 -31.57 20.00
C LEU A 772 -27.57 -32.21 18.84
N GLN A 773 -27.43 -33.52 18.60
CA GLN A 773 -28.12 -34.19 17.48
C GLN A 773 -29.63 -33.91 17.50
N GLY A 774 -30.14 -33.33 16.42
CA GLY A 774 -31.57 -33.05 16.26
C GLY A 774 -32.07 -31.83 17.04
N VAL A 775 -31.20 -31.05 17.67
CA VAL A 775 -31.58 -29.81 18.36
C VAL A 775 -31.82 -28.72 17.32
N THR A 776 -33.05 -28.21 17.28
CA THR A 776 -33.47 -27.13 16.39
C THR A 776 -33.52 -25.79 17.12
N LEU A 777 -32.88 -24.77 16.57
CA LEU A 777 -32.88 -23.40 17.10
C LEU A 777 -33.15 -22.39 15.96
N PRO A 778 -33.58 -21.15 16.28
CA PRO A 778 -33.58 -20.07 15.29
C PRO A 778 -32.16 -19.80 14.75
N ALA A 779 -32.05 -19.40 13.48
CA ALA A 779 -30.79 -18.92 12.92
C ALA A 779 -30.21 -17.75 13.75
N GLY A 780 -28.90 -17.72 13.93
CA GLY A 780 -28.18 -16.73 14.76
C GLY A 780 -28.19 -17.02 16.28
N THR A 781 -29.01 -17.96 16.77
CA THR A 781 -29.03 -18.33 18.20
C THR A 781 -27.97 -19.38 18.50
N PRO A 782 -26.96 -19.14 19.35
CA PRO A 782 -25.88 -20.11 19.60
C PRO A 782 -26.37 -21.37 20.33
N TYR A 783 -25.79 -22.52 19.99
CA TYR A 783 -25.92 -23.76 20.76
C TYR A 783 -25.06 -23.69 22.03
N THR A 784 -25.32 -24.58 22.98
CA THR A 784 -24.46 -24.77 24.17
C THR A 784 -23.87 -26.18 24.15
N ALA A 785 -22.55 -26.29 24.10
CA ALA A 785 -21.82 -27.57 24.16
C ALA A 785 -20.74 -27.48 25.24
N ASP A 786 -20.79 -28.36 26.24
CA ASP A 786 -19.89 -28.36 27.41
C ASP A 786 -19.73 -26.96 28.04
N ASP A 787 -20.84 -26.27 28.27
CA ASP A 787 -20.92 -24.90 28.83
C ASP A 787 -20.34 -23.77 27.97
N PHE A 788 -19.91 -24.06 26.73
CA PHE A 788 -19.46 -23.04 25.78
C PHE A 788 -20.53 -22.74 24.72
N PRO A 789 -20.71 -21.45 24.35
CA PRO A 789 -21.56 -21.08 23.23
C PRO A 789 -20.89 -21.50 21.92
N LEU A 790 -21.66 -22.16 21.04
CA LEU A 790 -21.19 -22.65 19.75
C LEU A 790 -22.16 -22.18 18.66
N ARG A 791 -21.72 -21.26 17.81
CA ARG A 791 -22.61 -20.69 16.78
C ARG A 791 -22.91 -21.72 15.71
N TYR A 792 -21.90 -22.43 15.22
CA TYR A 792 -22.04 -23.46 14.18
C TYR A 792 -20.91 -24.51 14.29
N PRO A 793 -21.01 -25.66 13.61
CA PRO A 793 -19.93 -26.64 13.57
C PRO A 793 -18.63 -26.06 13.03
N GLY A 794 -17.54 -26.21 13.80
CA GLY A 794 -16.26 -25.63 13.44
C GLY A 794 -16.15 -24.13 13.73
N ASP A 795 -16.98 -23.59 14.65
CA ASP A 795 -16.92 -22.18 15.04
C ASP A 795 -15.50 -21.80 15.51
N PRO A 796 -14.82 -20.90 14.79
CA PRO A 796 -13.45 -20.52 15.08
C PRO A 796 -13.24 -19.83 16.43
N PHE A 797 -14.30 -19.30 17.06
CA PHE A 797 -14.21 -18.67 18.40
C PHE A 797 -14.50 -19.64 19.55
N ALA A 798 -14.89 -20.89 19.25
CA ALA A 798 -15.10 -21.91 20.27
C ALA A 798 -13.80 -22.67 20.58
N PRO A 799 -13.67 -23.26 21.79
CA PRO A 799 -12.49 -24.04 22.16
C PRO A 799 -12.14 -25.12 21.14
N ILE A 800 -10.84 -25.30 20.87
CA ILE A 800 -10.34 -26.27 19.88
C ILE A 800 -10.86 -27.71 20.12
N ALA A 801 -11.07 -28.08 21.38
CA ALA A 801 -11.64 -29.38 21.77
C ALA A 801 -13.04 -29.63 21.18
N LEU A 802 -13.79 -28.57 20.85
CA LEU A 802 -15.12 -28.63 20.25
C LEU A 802 -15.09 -28.42 18.73
N THR A 803 -13.98 -27.99 18.13
CA THR A 803 -13.94 -27.55 16.73
C THR A 803 -13.00 -28.37 15.84
N VAL A 804 -11.88 -28.89 16.37
CA VAL A 804 -10.88 -29.64 15.58
C VAL A 804 -11.39 -31.00 15.09
N ASN A 805 -11.30 -31.28 13.79
CA ASN A 805 -11.90 -32.48 13.18
C ASN A 805 -13.42 -32.58 13.42
N CYS A 806 -14.11 -31.43 13.51
CA CYS A 806 -15.56 -31.42 13.58
C CYS A 806 -16.15 -31.95 12.27
N ARG A 807 -17.17 -32.81 12.36
CA ARG A 807 -17.82 -33.45 11.20
C ARG A 807 -19.34 -33.31 11.28
N CYS A 808 -19.77 -32.23 11.93
CA CYS A 808 -21.18 -31.88 12.07
C CYS A 808 -21.54 -30.84 11.00
N ARG A 809 -22.82 -30.78 10.68
CA ARG A 809 -23.41 -29.80 9.77
C ARG A 809 -24.75 -29.32 10.31
N LEU A 810 -25.32 -28.34 9.64
CA LEU A 810 -26.61 -27.77 9.97
C LEU A 810 -27.58 -28.00 8.81
N HIS A 811 -28.80 -28.42 9.17
CA HIS A 811 -29.94 -28.46 8.26
C HIS A 811 -30.80 -27.22 8.48
N TYR A 812 -31.07 -26.44 7.44
CA TYR A 812 -31.83 -25.19 7.51
C TYR A 812 -33.18 -25.33 6.81
N SER A 813 -34.24 -24.85 7.45
CA SER A 813 -35.58 -24.83 6.88
C SER A 813 -36.36 -23.58 7.33
N THR A 814 -37.42 -23.25 6.61
CA THR A 814 -38.36 -22.20 7.01
C THR A 814 -39.46 -22.81 7.88
N ALA A 815 -39.69 -22.25 9.07
CA ALA A 815 -40.69 -22.72 10.03
C ALA A 815 -42.15 -22.50 9.59
#